data_AF-A0A8J5UMA4-F1
#
_entry.id   AF-A0A8J5UMA4-F1
#
_cell.length_a   1.000
_cell.length_b   1.000
_cell.length_c   1.000
_cell.angle_alpha   90.00
_cell.angle_beta   90.00
_cell.angle_gamma   90.00
#
_symmetry.space_group_name_H-M   'P 1'
#
loop_
_entity.id
_entity.type
_entity.pdbx_description
1 polymer ?
#
loop_
_entity_poly.entity_id
_entity_poly.type
_entity_poly.pdbx_seq_one_letter_code
_entity_poly.pdbx_strand_id
1 'polypeptide(L)'
;MGDEEREEELIFLRERVEEYATEIERLRSESLTKENERRKFADIVRSLGERTSENMERQEEADVWKDLLEQETARREQADDENKRLREEVFKLKQDMSSLTSGGGLHHTTNIYNITKKHRDGNVSPGRPVSGLSGDMESSNGNFSAATTLVDELRRESEQLRHENAELRREVGAQTSMLTSRNREKERLYQEIEDLKMAQRRGRPAPSTIDSLLERSASQVGGMERPQSRGSMKTRTQIEEEADREELENKMNEMRDKLSEVKLQNQELQRELEICMEDFETAIGDKRQAEEAAMTLQEDLNNAMNDLVALQSERDEALREQNEMESEFEALRKEAQEEIDALESEADQQAEEMQRVQADLQDRSENFDALQEEMRKMSEALIRLEDDQENKLRRIQQLEQELDSSNKELEELEQKLMEANDKNQRLSVQQESSQGEIAFLREEQETDKIRIGDLEAAMANAEQSIREEKERVKELENRLQQERHQREIVADQEKEEVQQFVNELNREASAAKDEARRLRKNLTSREVEATEWKERLMELENNLREALGDLNGTRSSLLKSIAKLQRELENTIRDLDASKAALVEKDRIIKMRDSLLESHALESRKLAELLDKERIAHRNTKSQYDTFQKSHQHLTRTASSQDVRIAELETNKSQDRRRIAQLEQSMRDQLQERNELLLQLWHKLSKLCGREWVHGNSLIDRQVLPSIEVIANRLPSFTKNLMAAVKAIENMIGSFEVRIKSVERDLHREYQTLESNLEVRTKKLDRLETMVRNSVASGSLSHDARYSRLEEAYRQLKVENATLRTANDVRARASYSSTELVPHSPSPSIPRGPNDQRTSRSKSRSTVTRAHTTTALPGSSAGGLGLRDMAALSEENNSAANDNRWLFRLRDMEYKLKMEREGRNQDRHAARQRLGGLEMENRDLKERMKRALGDLD
;
A
#
# COMPACT_ATOMS: atom_id res chain seq x y z
N MET A 1 -4.97 -52.54 3.57
CA MET A 1 -6.07 -51.79 2.94
C MET A 1 -6.42 -50.61 3.83
N GLY A 2 -7.66 -50.08 3.78
CA GLY A 2 -7.96 -48.70 4.20
C GLY A 2 -7.63 -48.25 5.63
N ASP A 3 -7.49 -49.14 6.62
CA ASP A 3 -7.05 -48.72 7.98
C ASP A 3 -5.52 -48.79 8.14
N GLU A 4 -4.84 -49.75 7.51
CA GLU A 4 -3.37 -49.82 7.47
C GLU A 4 -2.79 -48.60 6.72
N GLU A 5 -3.43 -48.20 5.61
CA GLU A 5 -3.08 -46.99 4.85
C GLU A 5 -3.23 -45.70 5.68
N ARG A 6 -4.21 -45.64 6.60
CA ARG A 6 -4.41 -44.52 7.53
C ARG A 6 -3.38 -44.52 8.67
N GLU A 7 -3.00 -45.69 9.18
CA GLU A 7 -1.95 -45.79 10.20
C GLU A 7 -0.59 -45.37 9.62
N GLU A 8 -0.26 -45.77 8.38
CA GLU A 8 0.94 -45.31 7.68
C GLU A 8 0.91 -43.79 7.42
N GLU A 9 -0.21 -43.21 6.99
CA GLU A 9 -0.35 -41.75 6.83
C GLU A 9 -0.22 -41.01 8.17
N LEU A 10 -0.81 -41.52 9.25
CA LEU A 10 -0.68 -40.95 10.60
C LEU A 10 0.75 -41.03 11.15
N ILE A 11 1.51 -42.07 10.82
CA ILE A 11 2.93 -42.18 11.20
C ILE A 11 3.75 -41.17 10.40
N PHE A 12 3.57 -41.10 9.08
CA PHE A 12 4.27 -40.14 8.22
C PHE A 12 3.99 -38.67 8.62
N LEU A 13 2.74 -38.34 8.96
CA LEU A 13 2.38 -37.02 9.46
C LEU A 13 2.98 -36.70 10.84
N ARG A 14 3.17 -37.70 11.71
CA ARG A 14 3.86 -37.51 13.00
C ARG A 14 5.35 -37.25 12.82
N GLU A 15 6.04 -38.09 12.06
CA GLU A 15 7.48 -37.97 11.77
C GLU A 15 7.78 -36.59 11.15
N ARG A 16 6.98 -36.17 10.18
CA ARG A 16 7.06 -34.86 9.53
C ARG A 16 6.75 -33.67 10.46
N VAL A 17 5.90 -33.85 11.48
CA VAL A 17 5.67 -32.84 12.53
C VAL A 17 6.85 -32.79 13.51
N GLU A 18 7.52 -33.91 13.77
CA GLU A 18 8.71 -33.99 14.62
C GLU A 18 9.95 -33.38 13.91
N GLU A 19 10.10 -33.57 12.59
CA GLU A 19 11.04 -32.82 11.76
C GLU A 19 10.80 -31.30 11.83
N TYR A 20 9.55 -30.85 11.69
CA TYR A 20 9.25 -29.42 11.80
C TYR A 20 9.44 -28.88 13.23
N ALA A 21 9.17 -29.67 14.27
CA ALA A 21 9.44 -29.27 15.65
C ALA A 21 10.94 -29.09 15.92
N THR A 22 11.77 -30.04 15.46
CA THR A 22 13.23 -29.98 15.62
C THR A 22 13.87 -28.85 14.80
N GLU A 23 13.41 -28.59 13.57
CA GLU A 23 13.87 -27.44 12.77
C GLU A 23 13.43 -26.09 13.38
N ILE A 24 12.23 -25.99 13.95
CA ILE A 24 11.78 -24.80 14.69
C ILE A 24 12.63 -24.57 15.94
N GLU A 25 13.00 -25.63 16.68
CA GLU A 25 13.89 -25.53 17.84
C GLU A 25 15.32 -25.14 17.42
N ARG A 26 15.83 -25.70 16.33
CA ARG A 26 17.11 -25.30 15.72
C ARG A 26 17.12 -23.82 15.37
N LEU A 27 16.11 -23.33 14.64
CA LEU A 27 15.96 -21.92 14.27
C LEU A 27 15.79 -20.98 15.48
N ARG A 28 15.10 -21.42 16.54
CA ARG A 28 15.02 -20.68 17.82
C ARG A 28 16.38 -20.57 18.49
N SER A 29 17.17 -21.65 18.53
CA SER A 29 18.52 -21.64 19.08
C SER A 29 19.45 -20.70 18.28
N GLU A 30 19.34 -20.70 16.95
CA GLU A 30 20.12 -19.86 16.04
C GLU A 30 19.71 -18.37 16.14
N SER A 31 18.44 -18.09 16.45
CA SER A 31 17.97 -16.74 16.76
C SER A 31 18.54 -16.24 18.11
N LEU A 32 18.54 -17.10 19.14
CA LEU A 32 19.05 -16.78 20.47
C LEU A 32 20.58 -16.55 20.50
N THR A 33 21.36 -17.31 19.71
CA THR A 33 22.80 -17.06 19.57
C THR A 33 23.07 -15.70 18.93
N LYS A 34 22.41 -15.38 17.81
CA LYS A 34 22.52 -14.08 17.13
C LYS A 34 22.08 -12.91 18.00
N GLU A 35 21.06 -13.10 18.84
CA GLU A 35 20.63 -12.08 19.82
C GLU A 35 21.69 -11.87 20.92
N ASN A 36 22.31 -12.94 21.41
CA ASN A 36 23.39 -12.84 22.39
C ASN A 36 24.71 -12.30 21.81
N GLU A 37 24.99 -12.54 20.53
CA GLU A 37 26.07 -11.88 19.80
C GLU A 37 25.78 -10.38 19.65
N ARG A 38 24.55 -10.00 19.28
CA ARG A 38 24.12 -8.59 19.27
C ARG A 38 24.25 -7.91 20.64
N ARG A 39 23.92 -8.60 21.74
CA ARG A 39 24.20 -8.10 23.11
C ARG A 39 25.70 -7.87 23.33
N LYS A 40 26.55 -8.86 23.05
CA LYS A 40 28.01 -8.74 23.17
C LYS A 40 28.56 -7.57 22.37
N PHE A 41 28.14 -7.39 21.11
CA PHE A 41 28.56 -6.23 20.31
C PHE A 41 28.05 -4.90 20.88
N ALA A 42 26.81 -4.83 21.36
CA ALA A 42 26.27 -3.63 22.00
C ALA A 42 27.02 -3.27 23.30
N ASP A 43 27.44 -4.25 24.09
CA ASP A 43 28.18 -4.02 25.33
C ASP A 43 29.67 -3.73 25.08
N ILE A 44 30.27 -4.27 24.01
CA ILE A 44 31.60 -3.83 23.52
C ILE A 44 31.54 -2.36 23.10
N VAL A 45 30.57 -1.98 22.25
CA VAL A 45 30.38 -0.58 21.81
C VAL A 45 30.11 0.35 23.00
N ARG A 46 29.33 -0.09 24.00
CA ARG A 46 29.12 0.65 25.25
C ARG A 46 30.43 0.83 26.03
N SER A 47 31.27 -0.21 26.12
CA SER A 47 32.54 -0.15 26.86
C SER A 47 33.60 0.75 26.20
N LEU A 48 33.57 0.89 24.88
CA LEU A 48 34.33 1.93 24.15
C LEU A 48 33.75 3.32 24.45
N GLY A 49 32.43 3.48 24.43
CA GLY A 49 31.77 4.77 24.71
C GLY A 49 31.91 5.28 26.14
N GLU A 50 32.37 4.46 27.08
CA GLU A 50 32.58 4.83 28.50
C GLU A 50 34.06 5.08 28.85
N ARG A 51 34.99 4.96 27.89
CA ARG A 51 36.43 5.16 28.09
C ARG A 51 37.02 6.09 27.04
N THR A 52 37.08 7.38 27.37
CA THR A 52 37.69 8.41 26.51
C THR A 52 38.62 9.26 27.38
N SER A 53 39.93 9.06 27.28
CA SER A 53 40.93 9.79 28.07
C SER A 53 42.22 10.00 27.26
N GLU A 54 42.34 11.19 26.69
CA GLU A 54 43.06 11.44 25.44
C GLU A 54 44.58 11.12 25.41
N ASN A 55 45.05 10.94 24.16
CA ASN A 55 46.42 11.10 23.66
C ASN A 55 47.45 9.96 23.82
N MET A 56 47.21 8.93 24.64
CA MET A 56 47.88 7.63 24.38
C MET A 56 47.03 6.77 23.44
N GLU A 57 45.71 6.81 23.65
CA GLU A 57 44.72 5.94 23.00
C GLU A 57 44.76 6.03 21.46
N ARG A 58 45.04 7.19 20.84
CA ARG A 58 44.98 7.33 19.37
C ARG A 58 45.92 6.42 18.58
N GLN A 59 47.08 6.04 19.14
CA GLN A 59 47.99 5.11 18.48
C GLN A 59 47.51 3.66 18.66
N GLU A 60 47.06 3.30 19.87
CA GLU A 60 46.50 1.99 20.17
C GLU A 60 45.19 1.74 19.41
N GLU A 61 44.34 2.77 19.26
CA GLU A 61 43.17 2.79 18.38
C GLU A 61 43.57 2.61 16.91
N ALA A 62 44.59 3.33 16.42
CA ALA A 62 45.03 3.20 15.03
C ALA A 62 45.57 1.79 14.72
N ASP A 63 46.32 1.20 15.65
CA ASP A 63 46.79 -0.18 15.52
C ASP A 63 45.66 -1.21 15.71
N VAL A 64 44.65 -0.96 16.56
CA VAL A 64 43.43 -1.80 16.67
C VAL A 64 42.54 -1.70 15.43
N TRP A 65 42.37 -0.52 14.84
CA TRP A 65 41.65 -0.34 13.57
C TRP A 65 42.38 -1.02 12.41
N LYS A 66 43.72 -1.03 12.45
CA LYS A 66 44.57 -1.75 11.50
C LYS A 66 44.47 -3.26 11.69
N ASP A 67 44.58 -3.79 12.91
CA ASP A 67 44.38 -5.21 13.21
C ASP A 67 42.96 -5.69 12.83
N LEU A 68 41.93 -4.86 13.06
CA LEU A 68 40.55 -5.15 12.69
C LEU A 68 40.35 -5.12 11.17
N LEU A 69 40.98 -4.18 10.47
CA LEU A 69 41.00 -4.14 9.01
C LEU A 69 41.75 -5.35 8.43
N GLU A 70 42.91 -5.71 8.98
CA GLU A 70 43.73 -6.84 8.57
C GLU A 70 42.98 -8.17 8.79
N GLN A 71 42.31 -8.32 9.94
CA GLN A 71 41.42 -9.45 10.25
C GLN A 71 40.21 -9.52 9.30
N GLU A 72 39.59 -8.40 8.95
CA GLU A 72 38.46 -8.37 8.02
C GLU A 72 38.90 -8.61 6.56
N THR A 73 40.10 -8.18 6.16
CA THR A 73 40.70 -8.59 4.88
C THR A 73 41.05 -10.07 4.87
N ALA A 74 41.57 -10.64 5.96
CA ALA A 74 41.86 -12.06 6.07
C ALA A 74 40.58 -12.92 6.02
N ARG A 75 39.48 -12.47 6.64
CA ARG A 75 38.15 -13.10 6.45
C ARG A 75 37.68 -13.02 5.00
N ARG A 76 37.90 -11.90 4.32
CA ARG A 76 37.54 -11.74 2.90
C ARG A 76 38.34 -12.68 2.01
N GLU A 77 39.65 -12.73 2.20
CA GLU A 77 40.55 -13.63 1.49
C GLU A 77 40.19 -15.10 1.75
N GLN A 78 39.91 -15.49 3.00
CA GLN A 78 39.40 -16.83 3.32
C GLN A 78 38.06 -17.11 2.62
N ALA A 79 37.11 -16.18 2.63
CA ALA A 79 35.80 -16.36 1.99
C ALA A 79 35.88 -16.41 0.46
N ASP A 80 36.85 -15.72 -0.15
CA ASP A 80 37.15 -15.76 -1.59
C ASP A 80 37.90 -17.04 -1.98
N ASP A 81 38.84 -17.53 -1.17
CA ASP A 81 39.50 -18.83 -1.38
C ASP A 81 38.55 -20.02 -1.11
N GLU A 82 37.64 -19.91 -0.14
CA GLU A 82 36.53 -20.87 0.04
C GLU A 82 35.55 -20.81 -1.15
N ASN A 83 35.22 -19.62 -1.68
CA ASN A 83 34.44 -19.50 -2.91
C ASN A 83 35.14 -20.12 -4.12
N LYS A 84 36.45 -19.91 -4.25
CA LYS A 84 37.29 -20.46 -5.32
C LYS A 84 37.38 -21.98 -5.20
N ARG A 85 37.61 -22.50 -4.01
CA ARG A 85 37.58 -23.93 -3.70
C ARG A 85 36.22 -24.55 -3.99
N LEU A 86 35.11 -23.92 -3.59
CA LEU A 86 33.76 -24.37 -3.93
C LEU A 86 33.50 -24.33 -5.44
N ARG A 87 34.08 -23.38 -6.18
CA ARG A 87 34.01 -23.34 -7.65
C ARG A 87 34.86 -24.43 -8.31
N GLU A 88 36.03 -24.74 -7.76
CA GLU A 88 36.88 -25.86 -8.18
C GLU A 88 36.25 -27.22 -7.86
N GLU A 89 35.62 -27.37 -6.68
CA GLU A 89 34.87 -28.56 -6.28
C GLU A 89 33.57 -28.70 -7.11
N VAL A 90 32.85 -27.62 -7.43
CA VAL A 90 31.69 -27.65 -8.37
C VAL A 90 32.14 -27.93 -9.81
N PHE A 91 33.29 -27.42 -10.25
CA PHE A 91 33.87 -27.76 -11.55
C PHE A 91 34.25 -29.23 -11.62
N LYS A 92 34.91 -29.74 -10.57
CA LYS A 92 35.29 -31.14 -10.44
C LYS A 92 34.07 -32.06 -10.34
N LEU A 93 33.06 -31.73 -9.55
CA LEU A 93 31.80 -32.48 -9.50
C LEU A 93 31.07 -32.49 -10.84
N LYS A 94 31.14 -31.40 -11.63
CA LYS A 94 30.63 -31.39 -13.01
C LYS A 94 31.48 -32.25 -13.96
N GLN A 95 32.80 -32.28 -13.78
CA GLN A 95 33.70 -33.15 -14.54
C GLN A 95 33.48 -34.62 -14.21
N ASP A 96 33.37 -34.97 -12.93
CA ASP A 96 33.12 -36.32 -12.42
C ASP A 96 31.71 -36.80 -12.83
N MET A 97 30.68 -35.95 -12.71
CA MET A 97 29.33 -36.22 -13.22
C MET A 97 29.34 -36.44 -14.75
N SER A 98 30.03 -35.57 -15.51
CA SER A 98 30.17 -35.72 -16.96
C SER A 98 31.01 -36.94 -17.37
N SER A 99 31.87 -37.46 -16.48
CA SER A 99 32.62 -38.70 -16.68
C SER A 99 31.78 -39.93 -16.32
N LEU A 100 30.85 -39.80 -15.38
CA LEU A 100 29.95 -40.88 -14.94
C LEU A 100 28.82 -41.13 -15.94
N THR A 101 28.38 -40.11 -16.70
CA THR A 101 27.37 -40.22 -17.77
C THR A 101 27.79 -41.02 -19.02
N SER A 102 28.90 -41.78 -18.96
CA SER A 102 29.43 -42.59 -20.08
C SER A 102 29.40 -44.10 -19.81
N GLY A 103 28.64 -44.57 -18.83
CA GLY A 103 28.35 -45.99 -18.59
C GLY A 103 26.94 -46.16 -18.02
N GLY A 104 26.05 -46.85 -18.75
CA GLY A 104 24.63 -46.96 -18.37
C GLY A 104 24.26 -48.28 -17.69
N GLY A 105 23.13 -48.30 -16.98
CA GLY A 105 22.53 -49.57 -16.53
C GLY A 105 21.54 -49.56 -15.35
N LEU A 106 20.26 -49.33 -15.68
CA LEU A 106 19.10 -50.11 -15.18
C LEU A 106 18.54 -49.87 -13.74
N HIS A 107 17.28 -50.32 -13.53
CA HIS A 107 16.52 -50.48 -12.26
C HIS A 107 15.71 -49.31 -11.63
N HIS A 108 14.66 -48.89 -12.35
CA HIS A 108 13.23 -49.10 -12.03
C HIS A 108 12.63 -48.93 -10.59
N THR A 109 11.42 -48.33 -10.54
CA THR A 109 10.42 -48.26 -9.43
C THR A 109 10.81 -47.52 -8.14
N THR A 110 9.94 -46.75 -7.46
CA THR A 110 8.46 -46.60 -7.54
C THR A 110 8.04 -45.12 -7.54
N ASN A 111 6.95 -44.76 -8.23
CA ASN A 111 6.32 -43.42 -8.17
C ASN A 111 5.15 -43.42 -7.19
N ILE A 112 4.86 -42.26 -6.56
CA ILE A 112 3.56 -41.56 -6.59
C ILE A 112 3.67 -40.16 -5.93
N TYR A 113 2.92 -39.19 -6.45
CA TYR A 113 2.78 -37.77 -6.08
C TYR A 113 3.89 -37.03 -5.30
N ASN A 114 4.53 -36.06 -5.98
CA ASN A 114 4.14 -34.65 -5.73
C ASN A 114 4.46 -33.73 -6.91
N ILE A 115 3.78 -32.58 -6.99
CA ILE A 115 3.69 -31.72 -8.19
C ILE A 115 4.31 -30.33 -7.95
N THR A 116 4.69 -29.66 -9.04
CA THR A 116 5.11 -28.24 -9.14
C THR A 116 6.39 -27.79 -8.42
N LYS A 117 7.54 -28.00 -9.09
CA LYS A 117 8.34 -26.83 -9.52
C LYS A 117 9.12 -27.10 -10.81
N LYS A 118 9.38 -26.01 -11.54
CA LYS A 118 9.95 -25.99 -12.90
C LYS A 118 11.30 -26.73 -12.97
N HIS A 119 11.47 -27.61 -13.97
CA HIS A 119 12.80 -27.92 -14.49
C HIS A 119 13.10 -27.08 -15.74
N ARG A 120 14.37 -26.77 -15.96
CA ARG A 120 14.89 -25.94 -17.05
C ARG A 120 15.98 -26.73 -17.75
N ASP A 121 15.64 -27.33 -18.87
CA ASP A 121 16.61 -28.01 -19.71
C ASP A 121 16.94 -27.16 -20.94
N GLY A 122 18.20 -27.21 -21.36
CA GLY A 122 18.67 -26.57 -22.58
C GLY A 122 19.81 -27.37 -23.20
N ASN A 123 19.80 -27.48 -24.53
CA ASN A 123 20.83 -28.09 -25.36
C ASN A 123 20.61 -27.63 -26.82
N VAL A 124 21.62 -27.39 -27.67
CA VAL A 124 23.04 -27.06 -27.38
C VAL A 124 23.65 -26.32 -28.60
N SER A 125 24.84 -25.73 -28.40
CA SER A 125 25.84 -25.13 -29.30
C SER A 125 26.06 -25.80 -30.70
N PRO A 126 26.84 -25.24 -31.68
CA PRO A 126 27.92 -24.23 -31.51
C PRO A 126 28.16 -23.16 -32.62
N GLY A 127 29.05 -22.20 -32.32
CA GLY A 127 29.70 -21.27 -33.28
C GLY A 127 30.71 -20.34 -32.58
N ARG A 128 31.86 -20.01 -33.20
CA ARG A 128 32.97 -19.23 -32.59
C ARG A 128 33.45 -18.07 -33.51
N PRO A 129 34.43 -17.19 -33.15
CA PRO A 129 34.22 -15.74 -33.26
C PRO A 129 35.17 -15.02 -34.25
N VAL A 130 35.01 -13.70 -34.39
CA VAL A 130 35.99 -12.81 -35.06
C VAL A 130 36.31 -11.59 -34.17
N SER A 131 37.57 -11.16 -34.22
CA SER A 131 38.20 -10.12 -33.41
C SER A 131 37.76 -8.67 -33.75
N GLY A 132 37.76 -7.79 -32.74
CA GLY A 132 37.75 -6.33 -32.85
C GLY A 132 38.27 -5.72 -31.55
N LEU A 133 39.32 -4.90 -31.59
CA LEU A 133 40.17 -4.59 -30.43
C LEU A 133 39.97 -3.18 -29.84
N SER A 134 40.20 -3.06 -28.53
CA SER A 134 40.82 -1.92 -27.80
C SER A 134 39.91 -1.02 -26.95
N GLY A 135 40.39 -0.66 -25.74
CA GLY A 135 39.87 0.42 -24.89
C GLY A 135 39.73 0.05 -23.41
N ASP A 136 40.43 0.77 -22.53
CA ASP A 136 40.48 0.53 -21.08
C ASP A 136 39.15 0.64 -20.33
N MET A 137 38.90 -0.36 -19.48
CA MET A 137 38.85 -0.24 -18.02
C MET A 137 38.51 1.15 -17.43
N GLU A 138 37.25 1.35 -17.01
CA GLU A 138 36.98 1.89 -15.66
C GLU A 138 35.63 1.37 -15.13
N SER A 139 35.51 1.23 -13.81
CA SER A 139 34.42 0.47 -13.16
C SER A 139 33.43 1.37 -12.41
N SER A 140 32.15 1.30 -12.77
CA SER A 140 31.04 1.64 -11.85
C SER A 140 29.69 1.09 -12.34
N ASN A 141 28.72 1.03 -11.43
CA ASN A 141 27.29 0.73 -11.66
C ASN A 141 26.92 -0.58 -12.37
N GLY A 142 27.24 -1.71 -11.74
CA GLY A 142 26.40 -2.88 -11.87
C GLY A 142 25.09 -2.71 -11.07
N ASN A 143 23.97 -2.34 -11.71
CA ASN A 143 22.61 -2.57 -11.15
C ASN A 143 21.42 -2.39 -12.13
N PHE A 144 21.59 -2.57 -13.44
CA PHE A 144 20.48 -2.48 -14.42
C PHE A 144 20.48 -3.66 -15.42
N SER A 145 19.85 -4.79 -15.04
CA SER A 145 19.51 -5.90 -15.94
C SER A 145 18.38 -6.81 -15.40
N ALA A 146 17.31 -6.22 -14.84
CA ALA A 146 16.10 -6.96 -14.41
C ALA A 146 14.85 -6.62 -15.25
N ALA A 147 14.72 -5.36 -15.71
CA ALA A 147 13.57 -4.92 -16.50
C ALA A 147 13.59 -5.47 -17.95
N THR A 148 14.76 -5.52 -18.58
CA THR A 148 14.92 -5.94 -19.99
C THR A 148 14.53 -7.41 -20.19
N THR A 149 14.92 -8.28 -19.26
CA THR A 149 14.56 -9.71 -19.26
C THR A 149 13.06 -9.91 -19.14
N LEU A 150 12.38 -9.18 -18.24
CA LEU A 150 10.93 -9.27 -18.09
C LEU A 150 10.16 -8.88 -19.36
N VAL A 151 10.63 -7.88 -20.11
CA VAL A 151 10.01 -7.47 -21.39
C VAL A 151 10.15 -8.55 -22.46
N ASP A 152 11.29 -9.22 -22.55
CA ASP A 152 11.52 -10.30 -23.52
C ASP A 152 11.00 -11.67 -23.07
N GLU A 153 10.65 -11.82 -21.78
CA GLU A 153 9.90 -12.96 -21.23
C GLU A 153 8.40 -12.79 -21.51
N LEU A 154 7.83 -11.61 -21.23
CA LEU A 154 6.45 -11.25 -21.61
C LEU A 154 6.21 -11.31 -23.13
N ARG A 155 7.22 -11.00 -23.97
CA ARG A 155 7.13 -11.21 -25.41
C ARG A 155 6.99 -12.70 -25.77
N ARG A 156 7.81 -13.57 -25.19
CA ARG A 156 7.75 -15.02 -25.43
C ARG A 156 6.42 -15.61 -24.95
N GLU A 157 5.95 -15.20 -23.78
CA GLU A 157 4.62 -15.58 -23.27
C GLU A 157 3.51 -15.11 -24.22
N SER A 158 3.59 -13.87 -24.74
CA SER A 158 2.64 -13.34 -25.73
C SER A 158 2.71 -14.05 -27.10
N GLU A 159 3.86 -14.61 -27.49
CA GLU A 159 4.03 -15.41 -28.71
C GLU A 159 3.57 -16.86 -28.53
N GLN A 160 3.79 -17.44 -27.34
CA GLN A 160 3.32 -18.76 -26.94
C GLN A 160 1.79 -18.79 -26.80
N LEU A 161 1.19 -17.84 -26.06
CA LEU A 161 -0.26 -17.69 -25.96
C LEU A 161 -0.92 -17.44 -27.32
N ARG A 162 -0.23 -16.79 -28.28
CA ARG A 162 -0.70 -16.69 -29.67
C ARG A 162 -0.67 -18.03 -30.40
N HIS A 163 0.35 -18.87 -30.19
CA HIS A 163 0.40 -20.21 -30.77
C HIS A 163 -0.70 -21.09 -30.16
N GLU A 164 -0.80 -21.17 -28.83
CA GLU A 164 -1.84 -21.93 -28.13
C GLU A 164 -3.25 -21.49 -28.55
N ASN A 165 -3.52 -20.18 -28.66
CA ASN A 165 -4.81 -19.71 -29.18
C ASN A 165 -5.04 -20.05 -30.66
N ALA A 166 -3.98 -20.13 -31.48
CA ALA A 166 -4.07 -20.57 -32.87
C ALA A 166 -4.26 -22.09 -33.00
N GLU A 167 -3.73 -22.88 -32.07
CA GLU A 167 -3.89 -24.35 -32.02
C GLU A 167 -5.29 -24.70 -31.50
N LEU A 168 -5.76 -24.07 -30.42
CA LEU A 168 -7.14 -24.19 -29.92
C LEU A 168 -8.18 -23.81 -30.98
N ARG A 169 -7.93 -22.76 -31.79
CA ARG A 169 -8.79 -22.44 -32.95
C ARG A 169 -8.76 -23.52 -34.02
N ARG A 170 -7.60 -24.14 -34.26
CA ARG A 170 -7.41 -25.25 -35.21
C ARG A 170 -8.20 -26.49 -34.75
N GLU A 171 -8.13 -26.79 -33.46
CA GLU A 171 -8.80 -27.93 -32.84
C GLU A 171 -10.32 -27.72 -32.72
N VAL A 172 -10.80 -26.55 -32.28
CA VAL A 172 -12.24 -26.21 -32.33
C VAL A 172 -12.76 -26.26 -33.78
N GLY A 173 -11.94 -25.85 -34.77
CA GLY A 173 -12.23 -26.03 -36.18
C GLY A 173 -12.35 -27.51 -36.60
N ALA A 174 -11.45 -28.37 -36.12
CA ALA A 174 -11.48 -29.81 -36.35
C ALA A 174 -12.69 -30.49 -35.68
N GLN A 175 -12.99 -30.14 -34.43
CA GLN A 175 -14.17 -30.62 -33.69
C GLN A 175 -15.48 -30.19 -34.39
N THR A 176 -15.56 -28.93 -34.85
CA THR A 176 -16.69 -28.43 -35.65
C THR A 176 -16.81 -29.19 -36.97
N SER A 177 -15.70 -29.48 -37.64
CA SER A 177 -15.67 -30.29 -38.86
C SER A 177 -16.16 -31.72 -38.61
N MET A 178 -15.70 -32.37 -37.53
CA MET A 178 -16.17 -33.70 -37.12
C MET A 178 -17.66 -33.72 -36.79
N LEU A 179 -18.18 -32.74 -36.04
CA LEU A 179 -19.62 -32.60 -35.76
C LEU A 179 -20.43 -32.40 -37.05
N THR A 180 -19.93 -31.59 -37.98
CA THR A 180 -20.57 -31.38 -39.30
C THR A 180 -20.54 -32.65 -40.14
N SER A 181 -19.45 -33.43 -40.10
CA SER A 181 -19.35 -34.73 -40.77
C SER A 181 -20.31 -35.75 -40.17
N ARG A 182 -20.36 -35.85 -38.84
CA ARG A 182 -21.23 -36.78 -38.10
C ARG A 182 -22.72 -36.46 -38.28
N ASN A 183 -23.07 -35.17 -38.45
CA ASN A 183 -24.44 -34.78 -38.82
C ASN A 183 -24.78 -35.18 -40.26
N ARG A 184 -23.87 -34.99 -41.24
CA ARG A 184 -24.08 -35.48 -42.63
C ARG A 184 -24.16 -37.00 -42.72
N GLU A 185 -23.40 -37.70 -41.87
CA GLU A 185 -23.48 -39.16 -41.72
C GLU A 185 -24.81 -39.59 -41.10
N LYS A 186 -25.28 -38.89 -40.06
CA LYS A 186 -26.62 -39.07 -39.48
C LYS A 186 -27.74 -38.83 -40.49
N GLU A 187 -27.62 -37.80 -41.33
CA GLU A 187 -28.54 -37.50 -42.44
C GLU A 187 -28.52 -38.63 -43.49
N ARG A 188 -27.33 -39.12 -43.88
CA ARG A 188 -27.20 -40.32 -44.73
C ARG A 188 -27.89 -41.54 -44.13
N LEU A 189 -27.67 -41.81 -42.84
CA LEU A 189 -28.27 -42.96 -42.15
C LEU A 189 -29.79 -42.81 -42.02
N TYR A 190 -30.33 -41.60 -41.84
CA TYR A 190 -31.77 -41.38 -41.93
C TYR A 190 -32.31 -41.64 -43.34
N GLN A 191 -31.60 -41.17 -44.38
CA GLN A 191 -31.98 -41.41 -45.77
C GLN A 191 -31.95 -42.91 -46.11
N GLU A 192 -30.91 -43.63 -45.66
CA GLU A 192 -30.77 -45.08 -45.81
C GLU A 192 -31.85 -45.84 -45.02
N ILE A 193 -32.20 -45.42 -43.81
CA ILE A 193 -33.34 -45.97 -43.04
C ILE A 193 -34.68 -45.71 -43.76
N GLU A 194 -34.84 -44.59 -44.43
CA GLU A 194 -36.05 -44.26 -45.20
C GLU A 194 -36.14 -45.08 -46.50
N ASP A 195 -35.03 -45.21 -47.23
CA ASP A 195 -34.93 -46.10 -48.40
C ASP A 195 -35.13 -47.58 -48.03
N LEU A 196 -34.58 -48.03 -46.89
CA LEU A 196 -34.81 -49.37 -46.34
C LEU A 196 -36.27 -49.57 -45.92
N LYS A 197 -36.94 -48.58 -45.31
CA LYS A 197 -38.39 -48.61 -45.06
C LYS A 197 -39.19 -48.71 -46.35
N MET A 198 -38.77 -48.02 -47.42
CA MET A 198 -39.44 -48.07 -48.72
C MET A 198 -39.20 -49.39 -49.47
N ALA A 199 -38.03 -50.01 -49.29
CA ALA A 199 -37.76 -51.38 -49.73
C ALA A 199 -38.61 -52.41 -48.96
N GLN A 200 -38.67 -52.30 -47.64
CA GLN A 200 -39.45 -53.17 -46.76
C GLN A 200 -40.98 -53.08 -47.04
N ARG A 201 -41.45 -51.94 -47.56
CA ARG A 201 -42.85 -51.77 -48.03
C ARG A 201 -43.16 -52.43 -49.39
N ARG A 202 -42.18 -53.02 -50.09
CA ARG A 202 -42.35 -53.61 -51.43
C ARG A 202 -42.13 -55.13 -51.53
N GLY A 203 -41.91 -55.85 -50.43
CA GLY A 203 -41.76 -57.31 -50.43
C GLY A 203 -42.50 -58.01 -49.28
N ARG A 204 -43.35 -58.99 -49.61
CA ARG A 204 -43.97 -59.96 -48.68
C ARG A 204 -44.20 -61.29 -49.42
N PRO A 205 -44.09 -62.46 -48.74
CA PRO A 205 -45.28 -63.09 -48.11
C PRO A 205 -45.10 -63.46 -46.61
N ALA A 206 -46.09 -64.17 -46.04
CA ALA A 206 -46.23 -64.59 -44.63
C ALA A 206 -45.80 -66.08 -44.43
N PRO A 207 -46.19 -66.89 -43.39
CA PRO A 207 -47.22 -66.79 -42.32
C PRO A 207 -46.63 -66.20 -40.99
N SER A 208 -46.97 -66.52 -39.72
CA SER A 208 -47.97 -67.38 -39.02
C SER A 208 -48.26 -66.87 -37.57
N THR A 209 -49.09 -67.60 -36.78
CA THR A 209 -49.09 -67.83 -35.30
C THR A 209 -48.42 -66.82 -34.36
N ILE A 210 -48.99 -66.34 -33.25
CA ILE A 210 -50.13 -66.76 -32.38
C ILE A 210 -50.32 -65.60 -31.36
N ASP A 211 -51.44 -65.28 -30.67
CA ASP A 211 -52.90 -65.52 -30.78
C ASP A 211 -53.58 -64.54 -29.76
N SER A 212 -54.84 -64.54 -29.26
CA SER A 212 -56.02 -65.42 -29.37
C SER A 212 -57.35 -64.66 -29.05
N LEU A 213 -58.36 -65.39 -28.56
CA LEU A 213 -59.69 -65.03 -28.01
C LEU A 213 -59.60 -64.24 -26.68
N LEU A 214 -60.65 -63.59 -26.12
CA LEU A 214 -62.11 -63.71 -26.28
C LEU A 214 -62.85 -62.43 -25.85
N GLU A 215 -63.96 -62.06 -26.52
CA GLU A 215 -65.05 -61.28 -25.92
C GLU A 215 -66.41 -61.74 -26.49
N ARG A 216 -67.49 -61.75 -25.68
CA ARG A 216 -68.77 -62.44 -26.01
C ARG A 216 -69.96 -61.51 -26.25
N SER A 217 -70.55 -61.68 -27.42
CA SER A 217 -71.99 -61.90 -27.69
C SER A 217 -73.04 -61.71 -26.58
N ALA A 218 -73.99 -60.79 -26.83
CA ALA A 218 -75.39 -60.82 -26.36
C ALA A 218 -76.27 -59.84 -27.19
N SER A 219 -77.61 -59.89 -27.32
CA SER A 219 -78.59 -61.00 -27.32
C SER A 219 -79.99 -60.46 -27.72
N GLN A 220 -80.62 -61.00 -28.79
CA GLN A 220 -82.06 -60.85 -29.12
C GLN A 220 -82.43 -61.93 -30.17
N VAL A 221 -83.47 -62.79 -30.07
CA VAL A 221 -84.89 -62.66 -29.67
C VAL A 221 -85.71 -61.84 -30.69
N GLY A 222 -86.77 -62.34 -31.35
CA GLY A 222 -87.34 -63.71 -31.41
C GLY A 222 -88.79 -63.74 -31.97
N GLY A 223 -89.31 -64.90 -32.42
CA GLY A 223 -90.77 -65.16 -32.59
C GLY A 223 -91.27 -65.95 -33.84
N MET A 224 -92.03 -67.05 -33.59
CA MET A 224 -93.21 -67.61 -34.34
C MET A 224 -93.11 -67.97 -35.85
N GLU A 225 -93.90 -68.85 -36.51
CA GLU A 225 -94.91 -69.93 -36.23
C GLU A 225 -95.02 -70.81 -37.55
N ARG A 226 -95.92 -71.74 -37.94
CA ARG A 226 -97.14 -72.48 -37.48
C ARG A 226 -97.39 -73.68 -38.45
N PRO A 227 -97.75 -74.91 -38.01
CA PRO A 227 -98.30 -75.93 -38.94
C PRO A 227 -99.51 -76.79 -38.44
N GLN A 228 -100.50 -77.03 -39.31
CA GLN A 228 -101.61 -78.03 -39.22
C GLN A 228 -102.24 -78.25 -40.64
N SER A 229 -103.02 -79.29 -41.00
CA SER A 229 -103.12 -80.74 -40.68
C SER A 229 -104.27 -81.43 -41.48
N ARG A 230 -104.30 -82.79 -41.53
CA ARG A 230 -105.48 -83.73 -41.62
C ARG A 230 -105.82 -84.55 -42.90
N GLY A 231 -106.16 -85.84 -42.67
CA GLY A 231 -107.22 -86.61 -43.37
C GLY A 231 -106.96 -88.14 -43.49
N SER A 232 -107.91 -89.09 -43.60
CA SER A 232 -109.23 -89.35 -42.92
C SER A 232 -109.86 -90.69 -43.41
N MET A 233 -110.45 -91.56 -42.57
CA MET A 233 -111.26 -92.75 -43.01
C MET A 233 -112.31 -93.24 -41.96
N LYS A 234 -113.25 -94.16 -42.31
CA LYS A 234 -114.55 -94.39 -41.63
C LYS A 234 -115.22 -95.76 -41.91
N THR A 235 -116.02 -96.32 -40.97
CA THR A 235 -116.85 -97.58 -41.11
C THR A 235 -118.17 -97.52 -40.29
N ARG A 236 -119.14 -98.48 -40.39
CA ARG A 236 -120.51 -98.37 -39.82
C ARG A 236 -121.27 -99.71 -39.51
N THR A 237 -121.79 -99.90 -38.27
CA THR A 237 -123.05 -100.65 -37.87
C THR A 237 -123.20 -102.16 -38.28
N GLN A 238 -124.25 -103.00 -38.09
CA GLN A 238 -125.60 -103.13 -37.41
C GLN A 238 -125.98 -104.67 -37.41
N ILE A 239 -127.04 -105.34 -36.86
CA ILE A 239 -128.27 -105.18 -36.01
C ILE A 239 -128.79 -106.64 -35.65
N GLU A 240 -129.78 -107.07 -34.83
CA GLU A 240 -130.76 -106.56 -33.81
C GLU A 240 -130.74 -107.49 -32.53
N GLU A 241 -131.75 -108.17 -31.94
CA GLU A 241 -133.14 -108.65 -32.19
C GLU A 241 -133.76 -109.07 -30.82
N GLU A 242 -135.08 -109.01 -30.53
CA GLU A 242 -135.60 -109.12 -29.12
C GLU A 242 -136.90 -109.98 -28.96
N ALA A 243 -137.11 -110.58 -27.76
CA ALA A 243 -138.40 -111.06 -27.16
C ALA A 243 -138.17 -112.03 -25.97
N ASP A 244 -138.12 -113.36 -26.18
CA ASP A 244 -137.58 -114.29 -25.15
C ASP A 244 -136.08 -114.05 -24.91
N ARG A 245 -135.44 -113.34 -25.84
CA ARG A 245 -134.12 -112.75 -25.66
C ARG A 245 -134.13 -111.66 -24.56
N GLU A 246 -135.25 -110.99 -24.29
CA GLU A 246 -135.37 -109.77 -23.45
C GLU A 246 -135.07 -110.00 -21.96
N GLU A 247 -135.49 -111.10 -21.31
CA GLU A 247 -135.10 -111.35 -19.90
C GLU A 247 -133.62 -111.75 -19.77
N LEU A 248 -133.11 -112.51 -20.74
CA LEU A 248 -131.68 -112.85 -20.81
C LEU A 248 -130.86 -111.63 -21.20
N GLU A 249 -131.39 -110.74 -22.04
CA GLU A 249 -130.80 -109.44 -22.36
C GLU A 249 -130.90 -108.49 -21.19
N ASN A 250 -131.94 -108.43 -20.38
CA ASN A 250 -131.97 -107.58 -19.20
C ASN A 250 -130.86 -107.99 -18.20
N LYS A 251 -130.60 -109.29 -18.01
CA LYS A 251 -129.43 -109.75 -17.24
C LYS A 251 -128.10 -109.56 -17.97
N MET A 252 -128.06 -109.74 -19.29
CA MET A 252 -126.87 -109.50 -20.10
C MET A 252 -126.54 -108.00 -20.20
N ASN A 253 -127.55 -107.13 -20.12
CA ASN A 253 -127.49 -105.67 -20.13
C ASN A 253 -127.05 -105.20 -18.75
N GLU A 254 -127.64 -105.67 -17.64
CA GLU A 254 -127.06 -105.45 -16.31
C GLU A 254 -125.57 -105.84 -16.24
N MET A 255 -125.18 -106.96 -16.84
CA MET A 255 -123.79 -107.41 -16.87
C MET A 255 -122.92 -106.65 -17.89
N ARG A 256 -123.48 -106.16 -19.01
CA ARG A 256 -122.83 -105.25 -19.97
C ARG A 256 -122.65 -103.86 -19.37
N ASP A 257 -123.59 -103.39 -18.57
CA ASP A 257 -123.59 -102.10 -17.88
C ASP A 257 -122.57 -102.14 -16.76
N LYS A 258 -122.58 -103.16 -15.89
CA LYS A 258 -121.52 -103.39 -14.88
C LYS A 258 -120.14 -103.57 -15.54
N LEU A 259 -120.05 -104.24 -16.69
CA LEU A 259 -118.81 -104.36 -17.45
C LEU A 259 -118.39 -103.04 -18.12
N SER A 260 -119.34 -102.17 -18.48
CA SER A 260 -119.08 -100.87 -19.10
C SER A 260 -118.72 -99.83 -18.05
N GLU A 261 -119.37 -99.85 -16.90
CA GLU A 261 -119.03 -99.12 -15.68
C GLU A 261 -117.61 -99.48 -15.24
N VAL A 262 -117.29 -100.76 -15.05
CA VAL A 262 -115.93 -101.20 -14.68
C VAL A 262 -114.90 -100.83 -15.77
N LYS A 263 -115.26 -100.87 -17.05
CA LYS A 263 -114.37 -100.39 -18.13
C LYS A 263 -114.19 -98.88 -18.11
N LEU A 264 -115.24 -98.10 -17.83
CA LEU A 264 -115.19 -96.65 -17.77
C LEU A 264 -114.37 -96.22 -16.55
N GLN A 265 -114.63 -96.80 -15.38
CA GLN A 265 -113.78 -96.68 -14.18
C GLN A 265 -112.32 -97.08 -14.46
N ASN A 266 -112.06 -98.14 -15.23
CA ASN A 266 -110.68 -98.51 -15.59
C ASN A 266 -110.03 -97.50 -16.54
N GLN A 267 -110.79 -96.92 -17.49
CA GLN A 267 -110.32 -95.84 -18.37
C GLN A 267 -110.21 -94.47 -17.66
N GLU A 268 -110.95 -94.28 -16.57
CA GLU A 268 -110.90 -93.09 -15.73
C GLU A 268 -109.70 -93.16 -14.79
N LEU A 269 -109.49 -94.29 -14.10
CA LEU A 269 -108.28 -94.61 -13.36
C LEU A 269 -107.01 -94.61 -14.25
N GLN A 270 -107.11 -95.03 -15.51
CA GLN A 270 -106.00 -94.91 -16.47
C GLN A 270 -105.68 -93.45 -16.77
N ARG A 271 -106.70 -92.59 -16.98
CA ARG A 271 -106.47 -91.14 -17.17
C ARG A 271 -105.97 -90.45 -15.91
N GLU A 272 -106.50 -90.80 -14.74
CA GLU A 272 -106.01 -90.27 -13.46
C GLU A 272 -104.55 -90.68 -13.24
N LEU A 273 -104.17 -91.90 -13.60
CA LEU A 273 -102.78 -92.36 -13.57
C LEU A 273 -101.91 -91.62 -14.60
N GLU A 274 -102.37 -91.46 -15.84
CA GLU A 274 -101.68 -90.69 -16.89
C GLU A 274 -101.46 -89.23 -16.47
N ILE A 275 -102.48 -88.55 -15.92
CA ILE A 275 -102.39 -87.20 -15.38
C ILE A 275 -101.44 -87.14 -14.18
N CYS A 276 -101.53 -88.09 -13.23
CA CYS A 276 -100.58 -88.15 -12.12
C CYS A 276 -99.13 -88.36 -12.59
N MET A 277 -98.91 -89.14 -13.66
CA MET A 277 -97.57 -89.28 -14.25
C MET A 277 -97.11 -87.99 -14.92
N GLU A 278 -97.99 -87.26 -15.64
CA GLU A 278 -97.67 -85.95 -16.23
C GLU A 278 -97.36 -84.90 -15.15
N ASP A 279 -98.13 -84.87 -14.06
CA ASP A 279 -97.87 -84.03 -12.87
C ASP A 279 -96.54 -84.41 -12.18
N PHE A 280 -96.18 -85.70 -12.11
CA PHE A 280 -94.88 -86.12 -11.58
C PHE A 280 -93.71 -85.80 -12.52
N GLU A 281 -93.86 -85.98 -13.84
CA GLU A 281 -92.82 -85.66 -14.82
C GLU A 281 -92.57 -84.15 -14.90
N THR A 282 -93.62 -83.33 -14.87
CA THR A 282 -93.50 -81.86 -14.79
C THR A 282 -92.87 -81.42 -13.47
N ALA A 283 -93.29 -81.96 -12.32
CA ALA A 283 -92.66 -81.66 -11.03
C ALA A 283 -91.18 -82.08 -10.96
N ILE A 284 -90.79 -83.18 -11.61
CA ILE A 284 -89.38 -83.59 -11.75
C ILE A 284 -88.62 -82.64 -12.68
N GLY A 285 -89.24 -82.20 -13.78
CA GLY A 285 -88.68 -81.22 -14.72
C GLY A 285 -88.44 -79.85 -14.08
N ASP A 286 -89.41 -79.35 -13.32
CA ASP A 286 -89.31 -78.08 -12.58
C ASP A 286 -88.29 -78.18 -11.45
N LYS A 287 -88.28 -79.29 -10.69
CA LYS A 287 -87.23 -79.56 -9.69
C LYS A 287 -85.84 -79.54 -10.33
N ARG A 288 -85.67 -80.20 -11.49
CA ARG A 288 -84.39 -80.23 -12.20
C ARG A 288 -83.97 -78.83 -12.65
N GLN A 289 -84.88 -78.03 -13.21
CA GLN A 289 -84.59 -76.64 -13.59
C GLN A 289 -84.18 -75.79 -12.38
N ALA A 290 -84.82 -76.00 -11.22
CA ALA A 290 -84.45 -75.33 -9.97
C ALA A 290 -83.09 -75.79 -9.43
N GLU A 291 -82.74 -77.08 -9.55
CA GLU A 291 -81.41 -77.61 -9.21
C GLU A 291 -80.32 -77.07 -10.14
N GLU A 292 -80.57 -77.00 -11.45
CA GLU A 292 -79.65 -76.41 -12.43
C GLU A 292 -79.47 -74.89 -12.20
N ALA A 293 -80.54 -74.14 -11.91
CA ALA A 293 -80.46 -72.72 -11.59
C ALA A 293 -79.75 -72.44 -10.24
N ALA A 294 -79.94 -73.31 -9.25
CA ALA A 294 -79.20 -73.22 -7.98
C ALA A 294 -77.70 -73.48 -8.17
N MET A 295 -77.33 -74.41 -9.05
CA MET A 295 -75.93 -74.66 -9.41
C MET A 295 -75.29 -73.47 -10.10
N THR A 296 -75.96 -72.82 -11.08
CA THR A 296 -75.41 -71.61 -11.72
C THR A 296 -75.27 -70.45 -10.74
N LEU A 297 -76.25 -70.24 -9.84
CA LEU A 297 -76.13 -69.21 -8.80
C LEU A 297 -75.00 -69.47 -7.80
N GLN A 298 -74.69 -70.75 -7.52
CA GLN A 298 -73.54 -71.11 -6.69
C GLN A 298 -72.21 -70.91 -7.44
N GLU A 299 -72.15 -71.16 -8.74
CA GLU A 299 -70.97 -70.88 -9.58
C GLU A 299 -70.71 -69.37 -9.69
N ASP A 300 -71.75 -68.56 -9.98
CA ASP A 300 -71.67 -67.09 -9.99
C ASP A 300 -71.23 -66.52 -8.63
N LEU A 301 -71.74 -67.07 -7.52
CA LEU A 301 -71.33 -66.69 -6.17
C LEU A 301 -69.86 -67.04 -5.89
N ASN A 302 -69.40 -68.21 -6.31
CA ASN A 302 -68.00 -68.62 -6.17
C ASN A 302 -67.07 -67.72 -6.99
N ASN A 303 -67.46 -67.38 -8.22
CA ASN A 303 -66.70 -66.49 -9.10
C ASN A 303 -66.61 -65.08 -8.49
N ALA A 304 -67.73 -64.49 -8.09
CA ALA A 304 -67.75 -63.17 -7.43
C ALA A 304 -66.95 -63.15 -6.10
N MET A 305 -66.88 -64.28 -5.38
CA MET A 305 -66.06 -64.43 -4.19
C MET A 305 -64.55 -64.49 -4.52
N ASN A 306 -64.17 -65.18 -5.60
CA ASN A 306 -62.78 -65.19 -6.09
C ASN A 306 -62.35 -63.79 -6.57
N ASP A 307 -63.18 -63.11 -7.36
CA ASP A 307 -62.94 -61.74 -7.83
C ASP A 307 -62.77 -60.76 -6.66
N LEU A 308 -63.59 -60.90 -5.62
CA LEU A 308 -63.48 -60.09 -4.40
C LEU A 308 -62.15 -60.34 -3.65
N VAL A 309 -61.65 -61.58 -3.62
CA VAL A 309 -60.35 -61.90 -3.02
C VAL A 309 -59.21 -61.35 -3.88
N ALA A 310 -59.30 -61.44 -5.21
CA ALA A 310 -58.32 -60.85 -6.12
C ALA A 310 -58.22 -59.33 -5.92
N LEU A 311 -59.36 -58.61 -5.95
CA LEU A 311 -59.43 -57.16 -5.72
C LEU A 311 -58.95 -56.75 -4.32
N GLN A 312 -59.11 -57.61 -3.31
CA GLN A 312 -58.52 -57.38 -1.98
C GLN A 312 -57.00 -57.51 -2.00
N SER A 313 -56.45 -58.51 -2.71
CA SER A 313 -54.99 -58.66 -2.85
C SER A 313 -54.36 -57.52 -3.68
N GLU A 314 -55.00 -57.07 -4.76
CA GLU A 314 -54.54 -55.92 -5.56
C GLU A 314 -54.56 -54.62 -4.74
N ARG A 315 -55.59 -54.42 -3.92
CA ARG A 315 -55.65 -53.31 -2.94
C ARG A 315 -54.49 -53.37 -1.94
N ASP A 316 -54.21 -54.55 -1.38
CA ASP A 316 -53.20 -54.72 -0.33
C ASP A 316 -51.76 -54.73 -0.88
N GLU A 317 -51.58 -55.00 -2.18
CA GLU A 317 -50.35 -54.72 -2.92
C GLU A 317 -50.20 -53.20 -3.12
N ALA A 318 -51.18 -52.53 -3.73
CA ALA A 318 -51.13 -51.09 -3.99
C ALA A 318 -50.99 -50.24 -2.72
N LEU A 319 -51.54 -50.69 -1.58
CA LEU A 319 -51.32 -50.05 -0.28
C LEU A 319 -49.90 -50.26 0.26
N ARG A 320 -49.23 -51.39 -0.02
CA ARG A 320 -47.81 -51.58 0.32
C ARG A 320 -46.91 -50.76 -0.60
N GLU A 321 -47.13 -50.82 -1.92
CA GLU A 321 -46.43 -49.96 -2.88
C GLU A 321 -46.57 -48.47 -2.50
N GLN A 322 -47.76 -48.01 -2.10
CA GLN A 322 -47.94 -46.64 -1.63
C GLN A 322 -47.13 -46.34 -0.37
N ASN A 323 -47.14 -47.22 0.64
CA ASN A 323 -46.39 -47.02 1.89
C ASN A 323 -44.86 -47.04 1.65
N GLU A 324 -44.38 -47.91 0.75
CA GLU A 324 -42.98 -48.00 0.35
C GLU A 324 -42.55 -46.72 -0.39
N MET A 325 -43.33 -46.27 -1.38
CA MET A 325 -43.09 -44.99 -2.06
C MET A 325 -43.14 -43.79 -1.10
N GLU A 326 -44.09 -43.74 -0.15
CA GLU A 326 -44.15 -42.68 0.87
C GLU A 326 -42.92 -42.70 1.80
N SER A 327 -42.39 -43.88 2.13
CA SER A 327 -41.14 -44.02 2.87
C SER A 327 -39.92 -43.58 2.07
N GLU A 328 -39.85 -43.88 0.77
CA GLU A 328 -38.77 -43.40 -0.12
C GLU A 328 -38.81 -41.88 -0.28
N PHE A 329 -40.00 -41.28 -0.45
CA PHE A 329 -40.14 -39.83 -0.53
C PHE A 329 -39.73 -39.11 0.76
N GLU A 330 -40.00 -39.68 1.93
CA GLU A 330 -39.59 -39.08 3.20
C GLU A 330 -38.08 -39.29 3.48
N ALA A 331 -37.50 -40.42 3.04
CA ALA A 331 -36.06 -40.65 3.06
C ALA A 331 -35.31 -39.64 2.16
N LEU A 332 -35.75 -39.45 0.91
CA LEU A 332 -35.18 -38.46 -0.01
C LEU A 332 -35.33 -37.01 0.49
N ARG A 333 -36.41 -36.69 1.20
CA ARG A 333 -36.56 -35.40 1.89
C ARG A 333 -35.56 -35.21 3.01
N LYS A 334 -35.33 -36.26 3.81
CA LYS A 334 -34.37 -36.22 4.91
C LYS A 334 -32.95 -36.07 4.38
N GLU A 335 -32.56 -36.84 3.36
CA GLU A 335 -31.27 -36.71 2.67
C GLU A 335 -31.08 -35.31 2.10
N ALA A 336 -32.09 -34.77 1.39
CA ALA A 336 -32.04 -33.40 0.86
C ALA A 336 -31.97 -32.31 1.95
N GLN A 337 -32.52 -32.54 3.14
CA GLN A 337 -32.37 -31.62 4.28
C GLN A 337 -31.00 -31.74 4.92
N GLU A 338 -30.46 -32.95 5.09
CA GLU A 338 -29.12 -33.17 5.65
C GLU A 338 -28.02 -32.60 4.74
N GLU A 339 -28.19 -32.63 3.41
CA GLU A 339 -27.33 -31.94 2.44
C GLU A 339 -27.46 -30.40 2.55
N ILE A 340 -28.67 -29.86 2.74
CA ILE A 340 -28.87 -28.42 2.96
C ILE A 340 -28.19 -27.97 4.27
N ASP A 341 -28.42 -28.68 5.37
CA ASP A 341 -27.82 -28.39 6.68
C ASP A 341 -26.28 -28.45 6.61
N ALA A 342 -25.71 -29.37 5.81
CA ALA A 342 -24.28 -29.46 5.56
C ALA A 342 -23.74 -28.28 4.73
N LEU A 343 -24.44 -27.88 3.67
CA LEU A 343 -24.06 -26.74 2.83
C LEU A 343 -24.21 -25.39 3.55
N GLU A 344 -25.21 -25.24 4.43
CA GLU A 344 -25.33 -24.07 5.31
C GLU A 344 -24.16 -24.02 6.31
N SER A 345 -23.77 -25.16 6.89
CA SER A 345 -22.59 -25.26 7.78
C SER A 345 -21.27 -24.97 7.06
N GLU A 346 -21.10 -25.38 5.80
CA GLU A 346 -19.92 -25.02 5.00
C GLU A 346 -19.92 -23.52 4.66
N ALA A 347 -21.07 -22.95 4.31
CA ALA A 347 -21.19 -21.53 4.01
C ALA A 347 -20.87 -20.63 5.23
N ASP A 348 -21.32 -21.02 6.43
CA ASP A 348 -20.96 -20.33 7.68
C ASP A 348 -19.45 -20.44 7.97
N GLN A 349 -18.84 -21.62 7.79
CA GLN A 349 -17.38 -21.80 7.95
C GLN A 349 -16.59 -20.93 6.95
N GLN A 350 -16.97 -20.93 5.67
CA GLN A 350 -16.35 -20.06 4.66
C GLN A 350 -16.55 -18.56 4.98
N ALA A 351 -17.67 -18.18 5.60
CA ALA A 351 -17.92 -16.81 6.04
C ALA A 351 -17.05 -16.40 7.25
N GLU A 352 -16.79 -17.31 8.21
CA GLU A 352 -15.84 -17.09 9.30
C GLU A 352 -14.40 -17.00 8.79
N GLU A 353 -13.97 -17.90 7.90
CA GLU A 353 -12.63 -17.84 7.27
C GLU A 353 -12.43 -16.55 6.47
N MET A 354 -13.43 -16.14 5.69
CA MET A 354 -13.39 -14.88 4.92
C MET A 354 -13.29 -13.65 5.85
N GLN A 355 -14.03 -13.60 6.95
CA GLN A 355 -13.90 -12.54 7.95
C GLN A 355 -12.51 -12.53 8.60
N ARG A 356 -11.96 -13.71 8.92
CA ARG A 356 -10.62 -13.84 9.49
C ARG A 356 -9.52 -13.39 8.52
N VAL A 357 -9.58 -13.81 7.26
CA VAL A 357 -8.63 -13.38 6.22
C VAL A 357 -8.77 -11.87 5.94
N GLN A 358 -9.97 -11.31 6.03
CA GLN A 358 -10.19 -9.87 5.91
C GLN A 358 -9.58 -9.09 7.10
N ALA A 359 -9.67 -9.62 8.32
CA ALA A 359 -9.01 -9.05 9.50
C ALA A 359 -7.46 -9.15 9.39
N ASP A 360 -6.91 -10.32 9.06
CA ASP A 360 -5.47 -10.51 8.81
C ASP A 360 -4.94 -9.57 7.70
N LEU A 361 -5.77 -9.26 6.69
CA LEU A 361 -5.44 -8.31 5.63
C LEU A 361 -5.49 -6.85 6.11
N GLN A 362 -6.47 -6.48 6.94
CA GLN A 362 -6.55 -5.15 7.55
C GLN A 362 -5.36 -4.91 8.47
N ASP A 363 -5.06 -5.84 9.40
CA ASP A 363 -3.91 -5.76 10.29
C ASP A 363 -2.60 -5.61 9.49
N ARG A 364 -2.44 -6.33 8.38
CA ARG A 364 -1.27 -6.17 7.49
C ARG A 364 -1.23 -4.81 6.78
N SER A 365 -2.38 -4.23 6.41
CA SER A 365 -2.46 -2.88 5.86
C SER A 365 -2.06 -1.83 6.91
N GLU A 366 -2.63 -1.90 8.12
CA GLU A 366 -2.32 -0.96 9.21
C GLU A 366 -0.83 -1.03 9.61
N ASN A 367 -0.23 -2.23 9.64
CA ASN A 367 1.21 -2.41 9.85
C ASN A 367 2.06 -1.84 8.69
N PHE A 368 1.60 -1.95 7.44
CA PHE A 368 2.30 -1.40 6.28
C PHE A 368 2.23 0.13 6.23
N ASP A 369 1.07 0.71 6.54
CA ASP A 369 0.86 2.16 6.63
C ASP A 369 1.68 2.76 7.78
N ALA A 370 1.74 2.07 8.94
CA ALA A 370 2.63 2.44 10.04
C ALA A 370 4.11 2.40 9.63
N LEU A 371 4.56 1.36 8.91
CA LEU A 371 5.93 1.25 8.40
C LEU A 371 6.25 2.35 7.37
N GLN A 372 5.31 2.69 6.47
CA GLN A 372 5.50 3.82 5.55
C GLN A 372 5.66 5.13 6.31
N GLU A 373 4.83 5.38 7.31
CA GLU A 373 4.88 6.58 8.14
C GLU A 373 6.17 6.66 8.99
N GLU A 374 6.70 5.54 9.47
CA GLU A 374 8.03 5.47 10.08
C GLU A 374 9.15 5.74 9.06
N MET A 375 9.07 5.21 7.83
CA MET A 375 10.02 5.54 6.76
C MET A 375 9.97 7.02 6.36
N ARG A 376 8.79 7.66 6.37
CA ARG A 376 8.66 9.13 6.18
C ARG A 376 9.37 9.88 7.29
N LYS A 377 9.11 9.52 8.56
CA LYS A 377 9.78 10.13 9.73
C LYS A 377 11.30 9.93 9.72
N MET A 378 11.77 8.75 9.33
CA MET A 378 13.20 8.46 9.15
C MET A 378 13.81 9.30 8.03
N SER A 379 13.10 9.46 6.91
CA SER A 379 13.53 10.29 5.79
C SER A 379 13.58 11.78 6.17
N GLU A 380 12.60 12.29 6.91
CA GLU A 380 12.63 13.65 7.47
C GLU A 380 13.77 13.84 8.48
N ALA A 381 14.05 12.85 9.32
CA ALA A 381 15.17 12.90 10.26
C ALA A 381 16.52 12.88 9.54
N LEU A 382 16.64 12.10 8.45
CA LEU A 382 17.83 12.06 7.60
C LEU A 382 18.04 13.40 6.88
N ILE A 383 17.00 13.98 6.27
CA ILE A 383 17.09 15.32 5.64
C ILE A 383 17.50 16.38 6.68
N ARG A 384 16.94 16.34 7.90
CA ARG A 384 17.35 17.25 8.99
C ARG A 384 18.81 17.05 9.39
N LEU A 385 19.34 15.82 9.35
CA LEU A 385 20.76 15.53 9.61
C LEU A 385 21.67 16.01 8.46
N GLU A 386 21.22 15.91 7.21
CA GLU A 386 21.90 16.47 6.04
C GLU A 386 21.95 18.00 6.08
N ASP A 387 20.83 18.67 6.39
CA ASP A 387 20.75 20.11 6.65
C ASP A 387 21.71 20.53 7.78
N ASP A 388 21.71 19.81 8.90
CA ASP A 388 22.60 20.03 10.04
C ASP A 388 24.08 19.84 9.67
N GLN A 389 24.39 18.87 8.81
CA GLN A 389 25.74 18.60 8.32
C GLN A 389 26.19 19.69 7.35
N GLU A 390 25.34 20.14 6.42
CA GLU A 390 25.63 21.30 5.58
C GLU A 390 25.86 22.57 6.41
N ASN A 391 25.04 22.83 7.42
CA ASN A 391 25.21 23.98 8.31
C ASN A 391 26.53 23.90 9.10
N LYS A 392 26.92 22.70 9.57
CA LYS A 392 28.24 22.47 10.21
C LYS A 392 29.40 22.68 9.24
N LEU A 393 29.31 22.15 8.01
CA LEU A 393 30.32 22.35 6.97
C LEU A 393 30.49 23.83 6.59
N ARG A 394 29.39 24.56 6.44
CA ARG A 394 29.41 26.02 6.20
C ARG A 394 30.03 26.78 7.38
N ARG A 395 29.80 26.37 8.63
CA ARG A 395 30.44 27.00 9.80
C ARG A 395 31.93 26.62 9.92
N ILE A 396 32.33 25.41 9.52
CA ILE A 396 33.74 25.02 9.41
C ILE A 396 34.44 25.90 8.37
N GLN A 397 33.88 26.06 7.17
CA GLN A 397 34.42 26.94 6.13
C GLN A 397 34.55 28.41 6.57
N GLN A 398 33.59 28.91 7.37
CA GLN A 398 33.71 30.23 8.00
C GLN A 398 34.85 30.29 9.02
N LEU A 399 34.97 29.29 9.89
CA LEU A 399 36.05 29.21 10.89
C LEU A 399 37.43 29.05 10.23
N GLU A 400 37.52 28.29 9.14
CA GLU A 400 38.71 28.18 8.30
C GLU A 400 39.06 29.55 7.69
N GLN A 401 38.09 30.28 7.12
CA GLN A 401 38.32 31.63 6.59
C GLN A 401 38.67 32.67 7.68
N GLU A 402 38.05 32.59 8.86
CA GLU A 402 38.37 33.39 10.04
C GLU A 402 39.84 33.12 10.48
N LEU A 403 40.23 31.85 10.59
CA LEU A 403 41.61 31.44 10.89
C LEU A 403 42.61 31.92 9.82
N ASP A 404 42.27 31.75 8.54
CA ASP A 404 43.09 32.16 7.40
C ASP A 404 43.30 33.68 7.35
N SER A 405 42.34 34.46 7.86
CA SER A 405 42.50 35.92 8.03
C SER A 405 43.38 36.27 9.23
N SER A 406 43.18 35.61 10.38
CA SER A 406 44.01 35.81 11.58
C SER A 406 45.46 35.40 11.36
N ASN A 407 45.73 34.36 10.56
CA ASN A 407 47.09 33.95 10.20
C ASN A 407 47.79 35.02 9.35
N LYS A 408 47.10 35.63 8.37
CA LYS A 408 47.65 36.72 7.57
C LYS A 408 47.89 37.98 8.40
N GLU A 409 47.01 38.29 9.35
CA GLU A 409 47.23 39.38 10.31
C GLU A 409 48.44 39.12 11.22
N LEU A 410 48.67 37.86 11.63
CA LEU A 410 49.86 37.44 12.37
C LEU A 410 51.14 37.56 11.52
N GLU A 411 51.15 37.04 10.28
CA GLU A 411 52.27 37.18 9.34
C GLU A 411 52.62 38.65 9.09
N GLU A 412 51.61 39.52 8.91
CA GLU A 412 51.80 40.96 8.79
C GLU A 412 52.39 41.58 10.06
N LEU A 413 51.97 41.14 11.26
CA LEU A 413 52.49 41.63 12.54
C LEU A 413 53.93 41.14 12.79
N GLU A 414 54.25 39.89 12.46
CA GLU A 414 55.61 39.36 12.51
C GLU A 414 56.55 40.11 11.55
N GLN A 415 56.11 40.40 10.32
CA GLN A 415 56.90 41.21 9.40
C GLN A 415 57.10 42.65 9.92
N LYS A 416 56.06 43.29 10.48
CA LYS A 416 56.18 44.62 11.11
C LYS A 416 57.12 44.60 12.32
N LEU A 417 57.14 43.52 13.09
CA LEU A 417 58.04 43.32 14.23
C LEU A 417 59.48 43.07 13.76
N MET A 418 59.68 42.26 12.73
CA MET A 418 61.00 42.04 12.11
C MET A 418 61.57 43.36 11.56
N GLU A 419 60.77 44.13 10.83
CA GLU A 419 61.15 45.47 10.36
C GLU A 419 61.49 46.43 11.51
N ALA A 420 60.73 46.39 12.61
CA ALA A 420 61.00 47.21 13.79
C ALA A 420 62.30 46.78 14.48
N ASN A 421 62.58 45.48 14.56
CA ASN A 421 63.82 44.93 15.09
C ASN A 421 65.02 45.32 14.21
N ASP A 422 64.89 45.25 12.89
CA ASP A 422 65.88 45.72 11.91
C ASP A 422 66.21 47.22 12.08
N LYS A 423 65.18 48.05 12.27
CA LYS A 423 65.32 49.49 12.56
C LYS A 423 66.01 49.69 13.91
N ASN A 424 65.68 48.88 14.92
CA ASN A 424 66.28 48.95 16.26
C ASN A 424 67.76 48.51 16.26
N GLN A 425 68.13 47.47 15.51
CA GLN A 425 69.53 47.05 15.32
C GLN A 425 70.36 48.16 14.64
N ARG A 426 69.83 48.79 13.59
CA ARG A 426 70.50 49.94 12.92
C ARG A 426 70.67 51.12 13.87
N LEU A 427 69.67 51.40 14.72
CA LEU A 427 69.76 52.42 15.77
C LEU A 427 70.76 52.03 16.87
N SER A 428 70.89 50.75 17.24
CA SER A 428 71.92 50.27 18.19
C SER A 428 73.32 50.49 17.62
N VAL A 429 73.57 50.09 16.37
CA VAL A 429 74.87 50.32 15.70
C VAL A 429 75.18 51.81 15.56
N GLN A 430 74.18 52.65 15.26
CA GLN A 430 74.35 54.10 15.25
C GLN A 430 74.64 54.66 16.66
N GLN A 431 73.95 54.16 17.69
CA GLN A 431 74.19 54.52 19.08
C GLN A 431 75.60 54.12 19.52
N GLU A 432 76.02 52.89 19.28
CA GLU A 432 77.36 52.37 19.56
C GLU A 432 78.44 53.20 18.84
N SER A 433 78.23 53.55 17.57
CA SER A 433 79.12 54.44 16.82
C SER A 433 79.22 55.83 17.48
N SER A 434 78.10 56.44 17.85
CA SER A 434 78.08 57.74 18.54
C SER A 434 78.66 57.69 19.96
N GLN A 435 78.52 56.55 20.67
CA GLN A 435 79.17 56.34 21.97
C GLN A 435 80.68 56.14 21.81
N GLY A 436 81.13 55.50 20.73
CA GLY A 436 82.53 55.42 20.33
C GLY A 436 83.13 56.79 19.99
N GLU A 437 82.40 57.63 19.25
CA GLU A 437 82.79 59.02 18.98
C GLU A 437 82.86 59.86 20.27
N ILE A 438 81.87 59.75 21.16
CA ILE A 438 81.89 60.40 22.48
C ILE A 438 83.04 59.90 23.36
N ALA A 439 83.40 58.61 23.28
CA ALA A 439 84.53 58.03 24.01
C ALA A 439 85.87 58.56 23.45
N PHE A 440 86.03 58.58 22.12
CA PHE A 440 87.20 59.14 21.45
C PHE A 440 87.41 60.62 21.80
N LEU A 441 86.34 61.43 21.70
CA LEU A 441 86.41 62.87 22.05
C LEU A 441 86.72 63.10 23.53
N ARG A 442 86.37 62.16 24.43
CA ARG A 442 86.78 62.20 25.84
C ARG A 442 88.23 61.80 26.06
N GLU A 443 88.75 60.83 25.31
CA GLU A 443 90.15 60.43 25.35
C GLU A 443 91.05 61.53 24.77
N GLU A 444 90.63 62.17 23.69
CA GLU A 444 91.27 63.36 23.12
C GLU A 444 91.22 64.54 24.11
N GLN A 445 90.06 64.81 24.73
CA GLN A 445 89.92 65.84 25.77
C GLN A 445 90.81 65.58 26.99
N GLU A 446 90.92 64.33 27.47
CA GLU A 446 91.78 64.00 28.60
C GLU A 446 93.28 64.09 28.21
N THR A 447 93.63 63.75 26.97
CA THR A 447 94.97 63.93 26.40
C THR A 447 95.35 65.41 26.30
N ASP A 448 94.45 66.26 25.83
CA ASP A 448 94.66 67.72 25.80
C ASP A 448 94.67 68.32 27.20
N LYS A 449 93.89 67.79 28.15
CA LYS A 449 93.93 68.18 29.57
C LYS A 449 95.27 67.83 30.23
N ILE A 450 95.87 66.68 29.90
CA ILE A 450 97.24 66.33 30.32
C ILE A 450 98.23 67.33 29.69
N ARG A 451 98.13 67.59 28.38
CA ARG A 451 99.00 68.54 27.66
C ARG A 451 98.90 69.98 28.19
N ILE A 452 97.70 70.42 28.59
CA ILE A 452 97.47 71.69 29.27
C ILE A 452 98.14 71.68 30.64
N GLY A 453 97.98 70.62 31.43
CA GLY A 453 98.68 70.48 32.73
C GLY A 453 100.21 70.50 32.62
N ASP A 454 100.78 69.86 31.60
CA ASP A 454 102.22 69.91 31.30
C ASP A 454 102.67 71.34 30.93
N LEU A 455 101.86 72.06 30.14
CA LEU A 455 102.13 73.46 29.78
C LEU A 455 101.96 74.42 30.96
N GLU A 456 100.97 74.22 31.82
CA GLU A 456 100.77 74.97 33.07
C GLU A 456 101.95 74.74 34.03
N ALA A 457 102.41 73.49 34.18
CA ALA A 457 103.61 73.18 34.96
C ALA A 457 104.88 73.80 34.36
N ALA A 458 105.03 73.78 33.03
CA ALA A 458 106.14 74.43 32.33
C ALA A 458 106.10 75.96 32.52
N MET A 459 104.93 76.60 32.44
CA MET A 459 104.76 78.02 32.74
C MET A 459 105.08 78.34 34.20
N ALA A 460 104.58 77.55 35.16
CA ALA A 460 104.87 77.75 36.59
C ALA A 460 106.37 77.65 36.89
N ASN A 461 107.08 76.71 36.26
CA ASN A 461 108.53 76.57 36.34
C ASN A 461 109.27 77.75 35.68
N ALA A 462 108.78 78.27 34.55
CA ALA A 462 109.32 79.46 33.91
C ALA A 462 109.09 80.74 34.75
N GLU A 463 107.91 80.91 35.34
CA GLU A 463 107.61 82.00 36.27
C GLU A 463 108.45 81.92 37.54
N GLN A 464 108.66 80.71 38.08
CA GLN A 464 109.57 80.47 39.20
C GLN A 464 111.00 80.91 38.84
N SER A 465 111.51 80.47 37.70
CA SER A 465 112.84 80.86 37.19
C SER A 465 112.96 82.37 36.98
N ILE A 466 111.92 83.03 36.45
CA ILE A 466 111.85 84.48 36.27
C ILE A 466 111.78 85.22 37.62
N ARG A 467 111.15 84.65 38.64
CA ARG A 467 111.13 85.22 40.00
C ARG A 467 112.51 85.11 40.66
N GLU A 468 113.18 83.97 40.53
CA GLU A 468 114.57 83.79 41.00
C GLU A 468 115.56 84.72 40.27
N GLU A 469 115.45 84.88 38.96
CA GLU A 469 116.28 85.85 38.22
C GLU A 469 115.99 87.30 38.63
N LYS A 470 114.74 87.66 38.92
CA LYS A 470 114.39 88.98 39.49
C LYS A 470 114.97 89.16 40.90
N GLU A 471 115.13 88.11 41.68
CA GLU A 471 115.81 88.16 42.98
C GLU A 471 117.34 88.25 42.83
N ARG A 472 117.94 87.53 41.88
CA ARG A 472 119.35 87.71 41.49
C ARG A 472 119.64 89.13 40.99
N VAL A 473 118.76 89.72 40.18
CA VAL A 473 118.88 91.12 39.74
C VAL A 473 118.81 92.07 40.94
N LYS A 474 117.85 91.89 41.87
CA LYS A 474 117.80 92.70 43.12
C LYS A 474 119.05 92.54 43.98
N GLU A 475 119.62 91.34 44.09
CA GLU A 475 120.89 91.13 44.77
C GLU A 475 122.04 91.90 44.09
N LEU A 476 122.11 91.88 42.76
CA LEU A 476 123.12 92.61 42.00
C LEU A 476 122.91 94.13 42.10
N GLU A 477 121.66 94.62 42.11
CA GLU A 477 121.33 96.02 42.37
C GLU A 477 121.74 96.44 43.78
N ASN A 478 121.46 95.63 44.80
CA ASN A 478 121.89 95.87 46.18
C ASN A 478 123.42 95.89 46.31
N ARG A 479 124.14 94.96 45.66
CA ARG A 479 125.61 94.96 45.61
C ARG A 479 126.15 96.21 44.90
N LEU A 480 125.51 96.64 43.81
CA LEU A 480 125.87 97.87 43.08
C LEU A 480 125.62 99.13 43.93
N GLN A 481 124.55 99.17 44.73
CA GLN A 481 124.31 100.26 45.69
C GLN A 481 125.36 100.28 46.80
N GLN A 482 125.74 99.12 47.34
CA GLN A 482 126.82 99.00 48.33
C GLN A 482 128.16 99.49 47.76
N GLU A 483 128.50 99.10 46.52
CA GLU A 483 129.71 99.60 45.84
C GLU A 483 129.67 101.12 45.60
N ARG A 484 128.51 101.68 45.22
CA ARG A 484 128.34 103.14 45.08
C ARG A 484 128.54 103.87 46.40
N HIS A 485 128.01 103.34 47.50
CA HIS A 485 128.18 103.93 48.83
C HIS A 485 129.63 103.83 49.32
N GLN A 486 130.34 102.74 49.02
CA GLN A 486 131.79 102.65 49.27
C GLN A 486 132.59 103.68 48.46
N ARG A 487 132.25 103.89 47.18
CA ARG A 487 132.88 104.93 46.34
C ARG A 487 132.58 106.36 46.84
N GLU A 488 131.40 106.59 47.41
CA GLU A 488 131.00 107.86 48.03
C GLU A 488 131.85 108.15 49.28
N ILE A 489 132.04 107.17 50.16
CA ILE A 489 132.92 107.27 51.35
C ILE A 489 134.37 107.57 50.94
N VAL A 490 134.90 106.90 49.90
CA VAL A 490 136.25 107.17 49.38
C VAL A 490 136.35 108.58 48.78
N ALA A 491 135.35 109.03 48.03
CA ALA A 491 135.35 110.35 47.41
C ALA A 491 135.32 111.49 48.43
N ASP A 492 134.63 111.35 49.57
CA ASP A 492 134.70 112.36 50.63
C ASP A 492 136.03 112.32 51.41
N GLN A 493 136.72 111.17 51.50
CA GLN A 493 138.10 111.10 52.04
C GLN A 493 139.11 111.83 51.13
N GLU A 494 139.09 111.56 49.82
CA GLU A 494 139.94 112.26 48.83
C GLU A 494 139.74 113.80 48.89
N LYS A 495 138.51 114.23 49.20
CA LYS A 495 138.09 115.64 49.26
C LYS A 495 138.59 116.37 50.50
N GLU A 496 138.72 115.70 51.65
CA GLU A 496 139.42 116.26 52.82
C GLU A 496 140.93 116.42 52.56
N GLU A 497 141.56 115.46 51.88
CA GLU A 497 142.98 115.55 51.49
C GLU A 497 143.24 116.68 50.49
N VAL A 498 142.40 116.80 49.45
CA VAL A 498 142.45 117.91 48.47
C VAL A 498 142.27 119.27 49.16
N GLN A 499 141.41 119.37 50.17
CA GLN A 499 141.17 120.63 50.89
C GLN A 499 142.40 121.07 51.72
N GLN A 500 143.26 120.15 52.14
CA GLN A 500 144.57 120.49 52.72
C GLN A 500 145.55 120.95 51.63
N PHE A 501 145.64 120.23 50.51
CA PHE A 501 146.55 120.51 49.40
C PHE A 501 146.30 121.90 48.74
N VAL A 502 145.03 122.32 48.66
CA VAL A 502 144.62 123.64 48.13
C VAL A 502 145.16 124.82 48.95
N ASN A 503 145.36 124.66 50.27
CA ASN A 503 145.86 125.74 51.12
C ASN A 503 147.35 126.02 50.86
N GLU A 504 148.16 124.99 50.60
CA GLU A 504 149.58 125.13 50.31
C GLU A 504 149.79 125.72 48.90
N LEU A 505 149.07 125.20 47.90
CA LEU A 505 149.11 125.69 46.51
C LEU A 505 148.75 127.18 46.35
N ASN A 506 147.88 127.71 47.21
CA ASN A 506 147.52 129.14 47.20
C ASN A 506 148.72 130.06 47.55
N ARG A 507 149.73 129.54 48.25
CA ARG A 507 150.97 130.24 48.59
C ARG A 507 151.94 130.31 47.40
N GLU A 508 151.95 129.28 46.55
CA GLU A 508 152.81 129.20 45.36
C GLU A 508 152.18 129.90 44.13
N ALA A 509 150.85 129.87 44.00
CA ALA A 509 150.11 130.46 42.88
C ALA A 509 150.32 131.98 42.71
N SER A 510 150.84 132.68 43.74
CA SER A 510 151.21 134.09 43.64
C SER A 510 152.54 134.35 42.91
N ALA A 511 153.39 133.33 42.71
CA ALA A 511 154.68 133.45 42.04
C ALA A 511 154.62 133.15 40.53
N ALA A 512 153.73 132.26 40.09
CA ALA A 512 153.70 131.74 38.72
C ALA A 512 153.03 132.66 37.66
N LYS A 513 152.59 133.87 38.03
CA LYS A 513 151.68 134.70 37.20
C LYS A 513 152.34 135.45 36.04
N ASP A 514 153.66 135.58 36.02
CA ASP A 514 154.37 136.39 35.02
C ASP A 514 154.70 135.68 33.70
N GLU A 515 154.74 134.34 33.67
CA GLU A 515 155.28 133.58 32.53
C GLU A 515 154.22 133.23 31.44
N ALA A 516 152.94 133.30 31.78
CA ALA A 516 151.82 132.80 30.95
C ALA A 516 151.55 133.55 29.61
N ARG A 517 152.41 134.47 29.17
CA ARG A 517 152.14 135.37 28.02
C ARG A 517 152.65 134.87 26.66
N ARG A 518 153.37 133.74 26.56
CA ARG A 518 154.26 133.48 25.41
C ARG A 518 153.79 132.51 24.31
N LEU A 519 152.90 131.55 24.58
CA LEU A 519 152.65 130.41 23.66
C LEU A 519 151.16 130.26 23.29
N ARG A 520 150.70 130.99 22.26
CA ARG A 520 149.26 131.03 21.88
C ARG A 520 149.01 131.14 20.36
N LYS A 521 149.87 130.56 19.50
CA LYS A 521 149.95 130.98 18.08
C LYS A 521 150.39 129.91 17.04
N ASN A 522 149.90 128.66 17.09
CA ASN A 522 150.23 127.67 16.04
C ASN A 522 149.07 126.72 15.67
N LEU A 523 149.07 126.36 14.37
CA LEU A 523 148.46 125.19 13.72
C LEU A 523 146.93 125.17 13.44
N THR A 524 146.55 125.79 12.32
CA THR A 524 145.28 125.58 11.59
C THR A 524 145.56 125.57 10.08
N SER A 525 145.77 124.40 9.46
CA SER A 525 146.14 124.25 8.03
C SER A 525 146.07 122.79 7.55
N ARG A 526 145.49 122.52 6.35
CA ARG A 526 145.09 121.20 5.76
C ARG A 526 143.88 120.59 6.50
N GLU A 527 142.67 120.47 5.98
CA GLU A 527 142.04 120.87 4.69
C GLU A 527 142.37 120.03 3.43
N VAL A 528 141.31 119.53 2.77
CA VAL A 528 141.13 119.29 1.32
C VAL A 528 142.16 118.40 0.56
N GLU A 529 141.87 117.10 0.44
CA GLU A 529 142.62 116.18 -0.46
C GLU A 529 141.82 114.96 -1.01
N ALA A 530 140.52 114.85 -0.77
CA ALA A 530 139.78 113.56 -0.83
C ALA A 530 138.94 113.28 -2.11
N THR A 531 139.04 114.07 -3.18
CA THR A 531 137.99 114.14 -4.22
C THR A 531 138.30 113.57 -5.62
N GLU A 532 139.53 113.15 -5.93
CA GLU A 532 139.96 112.95 -7.34
C GLU A 532 139.85 111.51 -7.90
N TRP A 533 139.57 110.49 -7.09
CA TRP A 533 139.79 109.08 -7.47
C TRP A 533 138.55 108.32 -7.98
N LYS A 534 137.76 108.90 -8.91
CA LYS A 534 136.46 108.32 -9.33
C LYS A 534 136.31 107.83 -10.78
N GLU A 535 137.15 108.25 -11.72
CA GLU A 535 136.78 108.12 -13.16
C GLU A 535 137.61 107.13 -14.02
N ARG A 536 138.73 106.59 -13.52
CA ARG A 536 139.65 105.77 -14.35
C ARG A 536 139.32 104.27 -14.51
N LEU A 537 138.20 103.78 -13.97
CA LEU A 537 137.89 102.33 -13.97
C LEU A 537 137.01 101.88 -15.16
N MET A 538 136.20 102.76 -15.74
CA MET A 538 135.16 102.36 -16.72
C MET A 538 135.62 102.23 -18.18
N GLU A 539 136.83 102.65 -18.54
CA GLU A 539 137.30 102.64 -19.95
C GLU A 539 138.07 101.38 -20.38
N LEU A 540 138.46 100.52 -19.43
CA LEU A 540 139.33 99.36 -19.72
C LEU A 540 138.58 98.05 -20.03
N GLU A 541 137.33 97.90 -19.59
CA GLU A 541 136.58 96.65 -19.79
C GLU A 541 136.03 96.51 -21.22
N ASN A 542 135.67 97.62 -21.87
CA ASN A 542 134.98 97.63 -23.17
C ASN A 542 135.88 97.26 -24.38
N ASN A 543 137.20 97.12 -24.19
CA ASN A 543 138.17 96.90 -25.27
C ASN A 543 138.77 95.47 -25.30
N LEU A 544 138.27 94.53 -24.49
CA LEU A 544 138.85 93.18 -24.39
C LEU A 544 137.80 92.06 -24.48
N ARG A 545 137.29 91.82 -25.71
CA ARG A 545 137.43 90.53 -26.45
C ARG A 545 136.61 90.41 -27.75
N GLU A 546 136.55 91.48 -28.56
CA GLU A 546 136.17 91.38 -29.99
C GLU A 546 137.31 90.75 -30.85
N ALA A 547 138.06 89.79 -30.28
CA ALA A 547 139.42 89.43 -30.70
C ALA A 547 139.69 87.92 -30.70
N LEU A 548 138.67 87.10 -30.98
CA LEU A 548 138.80 85.69 -31.40
C LEU A 548 137.66 85.39 -32.37
N GLY A 549 137.98 85.26 -33.66
CA GLY A 549 136.98 85.34 -34.75
C GLY A 549 136.66 84.01 -35.46
N ASP A 550 135.52 84.07 -36.17
CA ASP A 550 135.04 83.27 -37.32
C ASP A 550 135.35 81.77 -37.43
N LEU A 551 134.30 80.96 -37.66
CA LEU A 551 134.37 79.83 -38.59
C LEU A 551 133.00 79.48 -39.20
N ASN A 552 132.74 79.96 -40.41
CA ASN A 552 131.50 79.73 -41.15
C ASN A 552 131.48 78.38 -41.91
N GLY A 553 130.65 77.40 -41.52
CA GLY A 553 130.45 76.20 -42.36
C GLY A 553 129.70 74.97 -41.83
N THR A 554 128.38 75.03 -41.58
CA THR A 554 127.52 73.81 -41.56
C THR A 554 126.00 74.03 -41.69
N ARG A 555 125.54 75.26 -41.97
CA ARG A 555 124.15 75.72 -41.75
C ARG A 555 123.04 75.02 -42.57
N SER A 556 123.39 74.32 -43.65
CA SER A 556 122.41 73.77 -44.63
C SER A 556 121.76 72.44 -44.19
N SER A 557 122.53 71.50 -43.65
CA SER A 557 122.02 70.18 -43.26
C SER A 557 121.08 70.26 -42.05
N LEU A 558 121.43 71.07 -41.05
CA LEU A 558 120.66 71.23 -39.82
C LEU A 558 119.27 71.84 -40.07
N LEU A 559 119.17 72.88 -40.93
CA LEU A 559 117.88 73.46 -41.29
C LEU A 559 117.01 72.47 -42.08
N LYS A 560 117.62 71.60 -42.89
CA LYS A 560 116.90 70.58 -43.67
C LYS A 560 116.39 69.43 -42.80
N SER A 561 117.11 69.04 -41.75
CA SER A 561 116.63 68.05 -40.77
C SER A 561 115.60 68.62 -39.80
N ILE A 562 115.77 69.86 -39.32
CA ILE A 562 114.75 70.56 -38.50
C ILE A 562 113.43 70.68 -39.27
N ALA A 563 113.46 71.15 -40.52
CA ALA A 563 112.27 71.24 -41.36
C ALA A 563 111.67 69.86 -41.71
N LYS A 564 112.45 68.77 -41.67
CA LYS A 564 111.92 67.41 -41.81
C LYS A 564 111.17 66.99 -40.54
N LEU A 565 111.81 67.12 -39.38
CA LEU A 565 111.21 66.80 -38.07
C LEU A 565 109.95 67.61 -37.77
N GLN A 566 109.91 68.89 -38.19
CA GLN A 566 108.71 69.72 -38.07
C GLN A 566 107.53 69.18 -38.90
N ARG A 567 107.75 68.70 -40.13
CA ARG A 567 106.69 68.06 -40.93
C ARG A 567 106.28 66.71 -40.37
N GLU A 568 107.21 65.93 -39.84
CA GLU A 568 106.91 64.65 -39.19
C GLU A 568 106.11 64.84 -37.90
N LEU A 569 106.40 65.90 -37.12
CA LEU A 569 105.60 66.33 -35.97
C LEU A 569 104.21 66.83 -36.38
N GLU A 570 104.10 67.70 -37.38
CA GLU A 570 102.79 68.16 -37.86
C GLU A 570 101.93 67.02 -38.40
N ASN A 571 102.53 66.05 -39.11
CA ASN A 571 101.80 64.90 -39.64
C ASN A 571 101.35 63.97 -38.52
N THR A 572 102.21 63.64 -37.56
CA THR A 572 101.80 62.83 -36.40
C THR A 572 100.75 63.51 -35.53
N ILE A 573 100.72 64.86 -35.47
CA ILE A 573 99.60 65.61 -34.86
C ILE A 573 98.30 65.44 -35.67
N ARG A 574 98.36 65.56 -37.01
CA ARG A 574 97.19 65.35 -37.89
C ARG A 574 96.65 63.91 -37.79
N ASP A 575 97.54 62.92 -37.75
CA ASP A 575 97.18 61.50 -37.60
C ASP A 575 96.59 61.21 -36.20
N LEU A 576 97.10 61.89 -35.15
CA LEU A 576 96.56 61.82 -33.80
C LEU A 576 95.16 62.46 -33.72
N ASP A 577 94.93 63.60 -34.37
CA ASP A 577 93.61 64.25 -34.36
C ASP A 577 92.60 63.52 -35.27
N ALA A 578 93.05 62.94 -36.38
CA ALA A 578 92.24 62.05 -37.21
C ALA A 578 91.83 60.77 -36.46
N SER A 579 92.74 60.16 -35.68
CA SER A 579 92.43 58.99 -34.86
C SER A 579 91.56 59.30 -33.64
N LYS A 580 91.70 60.49 -33.01
CA LYS A 580 90.72 61.00 -32.02
C LYS A 580 89.34 61.16 -32.64
N ALA A 581 89.23 61.79 -33.81
CA ALA A 581 87.95 61.99 -34.50
C ALA A 581 87.30 60.64 -34.88
N ALA A 582 88.08 59.69 -35.38
CA ALA A 582 87.62 58.33 -35.65
C ALA A 582 87.16 57.60 -34.37
N LEU A 583 87.86 57.78 -33.25
CA LEU A 583 87.44 57.22 -31.95
C LEU A 583 86.10 57.80 -31.49
N VAL A 584 85.93 59.13 -31.53
CA VAL A 584 84.67 59.80 -31.17
C VAL A 584 83.50 59.34 -32.04
N GLU A 585 83.71 59.15 -33.34
CA GLU A 585 82.66 58.64 -34.23
C GLU A 585 82.34 57.15 -33.96
N LYS A 586 83.35 56.32 -33.63
CA LYS A 586 83.09 54.94 -33.16
C LYS A 586 82.30 54.92 -31.85
N ASP A 587 82.62 55.82 -30.92
CA ASP A 587 81.93 55.97 -29.64
C ASP A 587 80.46 56.40 -29.83
N ARG A 588 80.21 57.31 -30.77
CA ARG A 588 78.87 57.72 -31.22
C ARG A 588 78.09 56.56 -31.83
N ILE A 589 78.71 55.77 -32.72
CA ILE A 589 78.11 54.60 -33.36
C ILE A 589 77.79 53.50 -32.34
N ILE A 590 78.65 53.28 -31.35
CA ILE A 590 78.42 52.32 -30.25
C ILE A 590 77.20 52.77 -29.44
N LYS A 591 77.16 54.03 -28.97
CA LYS A 591 76.01 54.56 -28.21
C LYS A 591 74.69 54.50 -28.98
N MET A 592 74.71 54.74 -30.29
CA MET A 592 73.53 54.59 -31.16
C MET A 592 73.10 53.12 -31.30
N ARG A 593 74.06 52.20 -31.46
CA ARG A 593 73.80 50.75 -31.50
C ARG A 593 73.21 50.25 -30.18
N ASP A 594 73.75 50.69 -29.05
CA ASP A 594 73.33 50.21 -27.73
C ASP A 594 71.92 50.71 -27.40
N SER A 595 71.58 51.95 -27.76
CA SER A 595 70.21 52.48 -27.69
C SER A 595 69.23 51.70 -28.59
N LEU A 596 69.64 51.29 -29.79
CA LEU A 596 68.83 50.42 -30.66
C LEU A 596 68.66 49.01 -30.09
N LEU A 597 69.70 48.44 -29.48
CA LEU A 597 69.63 47.14 -28.80
C LEU A 597 68.72 47.19 -27.57
N GLU A 598 68.78 48.25 -26.78
CA GLU A 598 67.87 48.47 -25.65
C GLU A 598 66.42 48.61 -26.12
N SER A 599 66.16 49.42 -27.15
CA SER A 599 64.84 49.55 -27.77
C SER A 599 64.29 48.20 -28.24
N HIS A 600 65.10 47.40 -28.95
CA HIS A 600 64.71 46.08 -29.43
C HIS A 600 64.55 45.06 -28.27
N ALA A 601 65.29 45.21 -27.17
CA ALA A 601 65.14 44.38 -25.97
C ALA A 601 63.89 44.75 -25.13
N LEU A 602 63.41 46.00 -25.22
CA LEU A 602 62.13 46.44 -24.66
C LEU A 602 60.96 46.00 -25.55
N GLU A 603 61.08 46.15 -26.87
CA GLU A 603 60.07 45.70 -27.82
C GLU A 603 59.89 44.18 -27.80
N SER A 604 60.98 43.41 -27.75
CA SER A 604 60.94 41.95 -27.58
C SER A 604 60.24 41.53 -26.28
N ARG A 605 60.53 42.19 -25.16
CA ARG A 605 59.80 41.96 -23.89
C ARG A 605 58.32 42.30 -24.00
N LYS A 606 57.96 43.42 -24.64
CA LYS A 606 56.57 43.83 -24.86
C LYS A 606 55.81 42.84 -25.76
N LEU A 607 56.46 42.28 -26.79
CA LEU A 607 55.88 41.24 -27.65
C LEU A 607 55.70 39.91 -26.88
N ALA A 608 56.66 39.53 -26.04
CA ALA A 608 56.52 38.36 -25.17
C ALA A 608 55.37 38.52 -24.16
N GLU A 609 55.24 39.69 -23.51
CA GLU A 609 54.11 40.02 -22.64
C GLU A 609 52.76 39.93 -23.37
N LEU A 610 52.68 40.43 -24.61
CA LEU A 610 51.45 40.36 -25.41
C LEU A 610 51.11 38.92 -25.78
N LEU A 611 52.10 38.11 -26.18
CA LEU A 611 51.93 36.70 -26.47
C LEU A 611 51.46 35.89 -25.25
N ASP A 612 51.99 36.16 -24.06
CA ASP A 612 51.53 35.47 -22.84
C ASP A 612 50.16 35.98 -22.35
N LYS A 613 49.82 37.26 -22.54
CA LYS A 613 48.46 37.79 -22.35
C LYS A 613 47.46 37.11 -23.30
N GLU A 614 47.82 36.93 -24.57
CA GLU A 614 47.02 36.20 -25.57
C GLU A 614 46.86 34.71 -25.20
N ARG A 615 47.94 34.04 -24.79
CA ARG A 615 47.88 32.64 -24.29
C ARG A 615 47.00 32.50 -23.05
N ILE A 616 47.04 33.45 -22.11
CA ILE A 616 46.15 33.45 -20.94
C ILE A 616 44.70 33.70 -21.36
N ALA A 617 44.44 34.65 -22.27
CA ALA A 617 43.11 34.87 -22.83
C ALA A 617 42.56 33.62 -23.56
N HIS A 618 43.39 32.88 -24.30
CA HIS A 618 43.00 31.61 -24.92
C HIS A 618 42.72 30.49 -23.91
N ARG A 619 43.50 30.37 -22.82
CA ARG A 619 43.19 29.42 -21.74
C ARG A 619 41.87 29.77 -21.05
N ASN A 620 41.63 31.06 -20.77
CA ASN A 620 40.41 31.53 -20.10
C ASN A 620 39.17 31.35 -20.99
N THR A 621 39.24 31.74 -22.26
CA THR A 621 38.13 31.54 -23.22
C THR A 621 37.85 30.07 -23.49
N LYS A 622 38.89 29.22 -23.58
CA LYS A 622 38.69 27.76 -23.62
C LYS A 622 38.02 27.24 -22.34
N SER A 623 38.48 27.63 -21.16
CA SER A 623 37.89 27.21 -19.89
C SER A 623 36.42 27.65 -19.76
N GLN A 624 36.09 28.86 -20.21
CA GLN A 624 34.71 29.36 -20.29
C GLN A 624 33.88 28.55 -21.30
N TYR A 625 34.43 28.22 -22.47
CA TYR A 625 33.75 27.38 -23.46
C TYR A 625 33.50 25.95 -22.93
N ASP A 626 34.51 25.30 -22.35
CA ASP A 626 34.39 23.96 -21.77
C ASP A 626 33.37 23.95 -20.62
N THR A 627 33.30 25.02 -19.82
CA THR A 627 32.31 25.21 -18.76
C THR A 627 30.90 25.44 -19.32
N PHE A 628 30.75 26.30 -20.33
CA PHE A 628 29.49 26.53 -21.02
C PHE A 628 28.98 25.25 -21.70
N GLN A 629 29.87 24.47 -22.34
CA GLN A 629 29.52 23.20 -22.99
C GLN A 629 29.05 22.17 -21.97
N LYS A 630 29.72 22.03 -20.81
CA LYS A 630 29.28 21.18 -19.70
C LYS A 630 27.91 21.63 -19.14
N SER A 631 27.74 22.93 -18.90
CA SER A 631 26.48 23.51 -18.41
C SER A 631 25.34 23.32 -19.40
N HIS A 632 25.60 23.45 -20.70
CA HIS A 632 24.62 23.26 -21.77
C HIS A 632 24.25 21.78 -21.93
N GLN A 633 25.22 20.86 -21.85
CA GLN A 633 24.94 19.42 -21.83
C GLN A 633 24.13 19.02 -20.60
N HIS A 634 24.42 19.57 -19.42
CA HIS A 634 23.63 19.36 -18.21
C HIS A 634 22.20 19.88 -18.41
N LEU A 635 22.03 21.14 -18.83
CA LEU A 635 20.71 21.74 -19.06
C LEU A 635 19.89 20.95 -20.09
N THR A 636 20.49 20.52 -21.20
CA THR A 636 19.81 19.72 -22.24
C THR A 636 19.39 18.34 -21.72
N ARG A 637 20.20 17.68 -20.86
CA ARG A 637 19.80 16.43 -20.17
C ARG A 637 18.69 16.67 -19.15
N THR A 638 18.74 17.78 -18.41
CA THR A 638 17.68 18.16 -17.47
C THR A 638 16.37 18.45 -18.19
N ALA A 639 16.42 19.19 -19.31
CA ALA A 639 15.27 19.47 -20.16
C ALA A 639 14.66 18.17 -20.72
N SER A 640 15.45 17.28 -21.32
CA SER A 640 14.91 16.02 -21.85
C SER A 640 14.34 15.11 -20.77
N SER A 641 14.88 15.13 -19.54
CA SER A 641 14.29 14.44 -18.39
C SER A 641 12.97 15.08 -17.92
N GLN A 642 12.86 16.42 -17.98
CA GLN A 642 11.60 17.13 -17.72
C GLN A 642 10.55 16.85 -18.81
N ASP A 643 10.93 16.82 -20.08
CA ASP A 643 10.03 16.50 -21.21
C ASP A 643 9.47 15.07 -21.09
N VAL A 644 10.29 14.08 -20.73
CA VAL A 644 9.83 12.71 -20.43
C VAL A 644 8.84 12.72 -19.27
N ARG A 645 9.16 13.39 -18.16
CA ARG A 645 8.27 13.49 -16.99
C ARG A 645 6.95 14.22 -17.31
N ILE A 646 6.97 15.21 -18.20
CA ILE A 646 5.77 15.89 -18.70
C ILE A 646 4.93 14.90 -19.53
N ALA A 647 5.53 14.17 -20.47
CA ALA A 647 4.83 13.18 -21.28
C ALA A 647 4.21 12.05 -20.43
N GLU A 648 4.88 11.60 -19.37
CA GLU A 648 4.34 10.66 -18.37
C GLU A 648 3.14 11.25 -17.62
N LEU A 649 3.25 12.49 -17.12
CA LEU A 649 2.16 13.18 -16.43
C LEU A 649 0.95 13.44 -17.34
N GLU A 650 1.16 13.82 -18.59
CA GLU A 650 0.11 13.95 -19.60
C GLU A 650 -0.53 12.61 -19.94
N THR A 651 0.27 11.55 -20.06
CA THR A 651 -0.23 10.18 -20.28
C THR A 651 -1.12 9.74 -19.12
N ASN A 652 -0.68 9.90 -17.87
CA ASN A 652 -1.46 9.56 -16.67
C ASN A 652 -2.76 10.39 -16.60
N LYS A 653 -2.66 11.72 -16.79
CA LYS A 653 -3.83 12.62 -16.89
C LYS A 653 -4.81 12.23 -18.00
N SER A 654 -4.34 11.64 -19.10
CA SER A 654 -5.19 11.09 -20.16
C SER A 654 -5.85 9.76 -19.78
N GLN A 655 -5.22 8.95 -18.93
CA GLN A 655 -5.79 7.71 -18.38
C GLN A 655 -6.85 8.04 -17.33
N ASP A 656 -6.57 8.97 -16.41
CA ASP A 656 -7.52 9.37 -15.37
C ASP A 656 -8.75 10.06 -15.93
N ARG A 657 -8.59 10.90 -16.97
CA ARG A 657 -9.74 11.42 -17.74
C ARG A 657 -10.59 10.31 -18.36
N ARG A 658 -9.98 9.23 -18.84
CA ARG A 658 -10.71 8.06 -19.37
C ARG A 658 -11.39 7.26 -18.26
N ARG A 659 -10.73 7.02 -17.12
CA ARG A 659 -11.32 6.38 -15.92
C ARG A 659 -12.52 7.16 -15.41
N ILE A 660 -12.41 8.49 -15.26
CA ILE A 660 -13.50 9.36 -14.83
C ILE A 660 -14.66 9.31 -15.83
N ALA A 661 -14.40 9.41 -17.14
CA ALA A 661 -15.46 9.30 -18.16
C ALA A 661 -16.16 7.93 -18.15
N GLN A 662 -15.42 6.83 -17.90
CA GLN A 662 -15.98 5.49 -17.75
C GLN A 662 -16.85 5.35 -16.49
N LEU A 663 -16.40 5.90 -15.36
CA LEU A 663 -17.16 5.90 -14.11
C LEU A 663 -18.41 6.78 -14.22
N GLU A 664 -18.32 7.96 -14.82
CA GLU A 664 -19.49 8.81 -15.11
C GLU A 664 -20.50 8.10 -16.01
N GLN A 665 -20.03 7.38 -17.05
CA GLN A 665 -20.93 6.62 -17.93
C GLN A 665 -21.62 5.49 -17.17
N SER A 666 -20.87 4.67 -16.42
CA SER A 666 -21.45 3.59 -15.60
C SER A 666 -22.47 4.12 -14.59
N MET A 667 -22.23 5.29 -13.98
CA MET A 667 -23.19 5.94 -13.07
C MET A 667 -24.42 6.47 -13.80
N ARG A 668 -24.30 6.95 -15.05
CA ARG A 668 -25.46 7.31 -15.90
C ARG A 668 -26.29 6.07 -16.25
N ASP A 669 -25.63 4.98 -16.63
CA ASP A 669 -26.25 3.71 -17.01
C ASP A 669 -27.02 3.10 -15.81
N GLN A 670 -26.40 3.05 -14.62
CA GLN A 670 -27.06 2.62 -13.37
C GLN A 670 -28.27 3.49 -13.00
N LEU A 671 -28.16 4.82 -13.18
CA LEU A 671 -29.28 5.73 -12.94
C LEU A 671 -30.42 5.50 -13.96
N GLN A 672 -30.11 5.19 -15.21
CA GLN A 672 -31.10 4.82 -16.22
C GLN A 672 -31.79 3.49 -15.87
N GLU A 673 -31.04 2.43 -15.60
CA GLU A 673 -31.58 1.11 -15.23
C GLU A 673 -32.51 1.23 -14.00
N ARG A 674 -32.08 1.96 -12.96
CA ARG A 674 -32.92 2.26 -11.80
C ARG A 674 -34.24 2.94 -12.19
N ASN A 675 -34.21 3.91 -13.09
CA ASN A 675 -35.42 4.62 -13.54
C ASN A 675 -36.34 3.73 -14.39
N GLU A 676 -35.78 2.82 -15.18
CA GLU A 676 -36.53 1.80 -15.93
C GLU A 676 -37.20 0.78 -15.01
N LEU A 677 -36.47 0.23 -14.03
CA LEU A 677 -37.01 -0.68 -13.01
C LEU A 677 -38.12 0.00 -12.18
N LEU A 678 -37.94 1.27 -11.82
CA LEU A 678 -38.94 2.09 -11.15
C LEU A 678 -40.22 2.28 -12.00
N LEU A 679 -40.08 2.49 -13.32
CA LEU A 679 -41.22 2.58 -14.24
C LEU A 679 -41.94 1.22 -14.40
N GLN A 680 -41.19 0.12 -14.48
CA GLN A 680 -41.77 -1.23 -14.48
C GLN A 680 -42.53 -1.54 -13.18
N LEU A 681 -41.98 -1.16 -12.02
CA LEU A 681 -42.64 -1.28 -10.72
C LEU A 681 -43.94 -0.46 -10.69
N TRP A 682 -43.93 0.77 -11.20
CA TRP A 682 -45.14 1.59 -11.34
C TRP A 682 -46.21 0.90 -12.19
N HIS A 683 -45.84 0.31 -13.33
CA HIS A 683 -46.78 -0.43 -14.18
C HIS A 683 -47.33 -1.70 -13.50
N LYS A 684 -46.54 -2.39 -12.67
CA LYS A 684 -47.01 -3.53 -11.85
C LYS A 684 -47.97 -3.07 -10.75
N LEU A 685 -47.61 -2.07 -9.97
CA LEU A 685 -48.45 -1.49 -8.90
C LEU A 685 -49.76 -0.92 -9.44
N SER A 686 -49.73 -0.24 -10.59
CA SER A 686 -50.93 0.28 -11.27
C SER A 686 -51.93 -0.82 -11.64
N LYS A 687 -51.44 -2.02 -12.02
CA LYS A 687 -52.30 -3.17 -12.28
C LYS A 687 -52.90 -3.75 -10.99
N LEU A 688 -52.11 -3.80 -9.91
CA LEU A 688 -52.54 -4.33 -8.61
C LEU A 688 -53.56 -3.43 -7.88
N CYS A 689 -53.40 -2.11 -7.96
CA CYS A 689 -54.28 -1.16 -7.26
C CYS A 689 -55.60 -0.88 -8.00
N GLY A 690 -55.73 -1.33 -9.24
CA GLY A 690 -56.94 -1.18 -10.06
C GLY A 690 -57.16 0.23 -10.63
N ARG A 691 -58.14 0.34 -11.55
CA ARG A 691 -58.36 1.56 -12.35
C ARG A 691 -58.65 2.80 -11.48
N GLU A 692 -59.48 2.69 -10.45
CA GLU A 692 -59.89 3.86 -9.65
C GLU A 692 -58.70 4.52 -8.93
N TRP A 693 -57.82 3.72 -8.33
CA TRP A 693 -56.60 4.21 -7.70
C TRP A 693 -55.66 4.85 -8.73
N VAL A 694 -55.51 4.23 -9.92
CA VAL A 694 -54.66 4.75 -10.99
C VAL A 694 -55.15 6.11 -11.49
N HIS A 695 -56.45 6.31 -11.73
CA HIS A 695 -56.94 7.63 -12.17
C HIS A 695 -56.62 8.72 -11.13
N GLY A 696 -56.76 8.43 -9.83
CA GLY A 696 -56.44 9.37 -8.75
C GLY A 696 -54.96 9.69 -8.55
N ASN A 697 -54.04 8.77 -8.94
CA ASN A 697 -52.60 8.88 -8.68
C ASN A 697 -51.71 8.88 -9.95
N SER A 698 -52.33 8.91 -11.13
CA SER A 698 -51.69 8.76 -12.45
C SER A 698 -50.61 9.80 -12.78
N LEU A 699 -50.62 10.95 -12.12
CA LEU A 699 -49.74 12.09 -12.41
C LEU A 699 -48.77 12.37 -11.25
N ILE A 700 -47.49 12.48 -11.57
CA ILE A 700 -46.46 13.01 -10.69
C ILE A 700 -46.69 14.53 -10.57
N ASP A 701 -46.67 15.04 -9.33
CA ASP A 701 -46.97 16.44 -8.97
C ASP A 701 -48.30 16.96 -9.56
N ARG A 702 -49.25 16.07 -9.88
CA ARG A 702 -50.53 16.35 -10.58
C ARG A 702 -50.37 16.94 -12.00
N GLN A 703 -49.18 16.86 -12.60
CA GLN A 703 -48.87 17.50 -13.89
C GLN A 703 -48.45 16.53 -15.00
N VAL A 704 -47.65 15.50 -14.72
CA VAL A 704 -47.01 14.67 -15.77
C VAL A 704 -47.15 13.18 -15.47
N LEU A 705 -47.40 12.37 -16.51
CA LEU A 705 -47.41 10.91 -16.42
C LEU A 705 -45.99 10.38 -16.14
N PRO A 706 -45.82 9.29 -15.35
CA PRO A 706 -44.53 8.62 -15.18
C PRO A 706 -43.90 8.17 -16.50
N SER A 707 -42.66 8.63 -16.71
CA SER A 707 -41.73 8.17 -17.75
C SER A 707 -40.31 8.13 -17.16
N ILE A 708 -39.34 7.54 -17.87
CA ILE A 708 -37.94 7.42 -17.42
C ILE A 708 -37.35 8.81 -17.10
N GLU A 709 -37.55 9.79 -17.99
CA GLU A 709 -37.09 11.18 -17.82
C GLU A 709 -37.77 11.90 -16.65
N VAL A 710 -39.07 11.67 -16.44
CA VAL A 710 -39.80 12.31 -15.34
C VAL A 710 -39.41 11.67 -14.00
N ILE A 711 -39.19 10.36 -13.95
CA ILE A 711 -38.68 9.67 -12.76
C ILE A 711 -37.26 10.16 -12.43
N ALA A 712 -36.39 10.34 -13.43
CA ALA A 712 -35.06 10.92 -13.24
C ALA A 712 -35.12 12.32 -12.60
N ASN A 713 -36.02 13.19 -13.09
CA ASN A 713 -36.09 14.60 -12.71
C ASN A 713 -37.06 14.92 -11.56
N ARG A 714 -37.91 13.96 -11.12
CA ARG A 714 -38.95 14.14 -10.08
C ARG A 714 -39.04 12.96 -9.11
N LEU A 715 -37.94 12.20 -8.93
CA LEU A 715 -37.89 11.01 -8.08
C LEU A 715 -38.59 11.16 -6.71
N PRO A 716 -38.38 12.23 -5.91
CA PRO A 716 -39.02 12.35 -4.59
C PRO A 716 -40.55 12.42 -4.63
N SER A 717 -41.12 12.98 -5.70
CA SER A 717 -42.58 13.04 -5.89
C SER A 717 -43.13 11.74 -6.47
N PHE A 718 -42.39 11.08 -7.36
CA PHE A 718 -42.73 9.74 -7.82
C PHE A 718 -42.71 8.70 -6.67
N THR A 719 -41.74 8.78 -5.75
CA THR A 719 -41.68 7.93 -4.56
C THR A 719 -42.91 8.08 -3.66
N LYS A 720 -43.51 9.29 -3.56
CA LYS A 720 -44.78 9.49 -2.83
C LYS A 720 -45.93 8.69 -3.48
N ASN A 721 -46.01 8.68 -4.81
CA ASN A 721 -47.03 7.92 -5.54
C ASN A 721 -46.81 6.40 -5.38
N LEU A 722 -45.55 5.92 -5.30
CA LEU A 722 -45.24 4.52 -4.96
C LEU A 722 -45.69 4.16 -3.53
N MET A 723 -45.39 5.00 -2.53
CA MET A 723 -45.83 4.77 -1.14
C MET A 723 -47.36 4.81 -1.00
N ALA A 724 -48.04 5.64 -1.79
CA ALA A 724 -49.51 5.65 -1.87
C ALA A 724 -50.09 4.38 -2.50
N ALA A 725 -49.34 3.68 -3.36
CA ALA A 725 -49.71 2.38 -3.92
C ALA A 725 -49.55 1.25 -2.89
N VAL A 726 -48.40 1.22 -2.20
CA VAL A 726 -48.14 0.29 -1.09
C VAL A 726 -49.24 0.40 -0.04
N LYS A 727 -49.57 1.62 0.39
CA LYS A 727 -50.65 1.85 1.36
C LYS A 727 -52.05 1.45 0.87
N ALA A 728 -52.31 1.52 -0.44
CA ALA A 728 -53.56 1.01 -1.01
C ALA A 728 -53.62 -0.52 -0.97
N ILE A 729 -52.49 -1.20 -1.21
CA ILE A 729 -52.36 -2.66 -1.12
C ILE A 729 -52.47 -3.12 0.35
N GLU A 730 -51.83 -2.45 1.30
CA GLU A 730 -51.97 -2.69 2.75
C GLU A 730 -53.44 -2.62 3.19
N ASN A 731 -54.14 -1.53 2.84
CA ASN A 731 -55.56 -1.36 3.14
C ASN A 731 -56.42 -2.47 2.49
N MET A 732 -56.09 -2.88 1.26
CA MET A 732 -56.79 -3.96 0.57
C MET A 732 -56.59 -5.30 1.29
N ILE A 733 -55.37 -5.63 1.73
CA ILE A 733 -55.05 -6.84 2.50
C ILE A 733 -55.80 -6.83 3.84
N GLY A 734 -55.75 -5.75 4.61
CA GLY A 734 -56.54 -5.61 5.84
C GLY A 734 -58.05 -5.75 5.62
N SER A 735 -58.57 -5.29 4.47
CA SER A 735 -59.98 -5.49 4.12
C SER A 735 -60.34 -6.94 3.82
N PHE A 736 -59.39 -7.77 3.34
CA PHE A 736 -59.59 -9.21 3.19
C PHE A 736 -59.57 -9.88 4.56
N GLU A 737 -58.62 -9.54 5.43
CA GLU A 737 -58.52 -10.09 6.80
C GLU A 737 -59.79 -9.85 7.61
N VAL A 738 -60.35 -8.63 7.57
CA VAL A 738 -61.62 -8.29 8.24
C VAL A 738 -62.81 -9.07 7.66
N ARG A 739 -62.83 -9.31 6.33
CA ARG A 739 -63.88 -10.11 5.68
C ARG A 739 -63.78 -11.59 6.04
N ILE A 740 -62.57 -12.17 6.02
CA ILE A 740 -62.29 -13.55 6.46
C ILE A 740 -62.76 -13.72 7.89
N LYS A 741 -62.35 -12.83 8.81
CA LYS A 741 -62.79 -12.82 10.21
C LYS A 741 -64.29 -12.59 10.42
N SER A 742 -65.05 -12.15 9.40
CA SER A 742 -66.52 -12.22 9.45
C SER A 742 -67.04 -13.57 9.00
N VAL A 743 -66.61 -14.05 7.84
CA VAL A 743 -67.01 -15.37 7.31
C VAL A 743 -66.70 -16.48 8.33
N GLU A 744 -65.57 -16.44 9.02
CA GLU A 744 -65.22 -17.35 10.12
C GLU A 744 -66.22 -17.27 11.28
N ARG A 745 -66.56 -16.07 11.77
CA ARG A 745 -67.55 -15.86 12.83
C ARG A 745 -68.94 -16.34 12.42
N ASP A 746 -69.31 -16.10 11.16
CA ASP A 746 -70.64 -16.36 10.64
C ASP A 746 -70.82 -17.87 10.36
N LEU A 747 -69.80 -18.53 9.80
CA LEU A 747 -69.71 -20.01 9.76
C LEU A 747 -69.70 -20.65 11.15
N HIS A 748 -69.02 -20.05 12.14
CA HIS A 748 -69.02 -20.58 13.51
C HIS A 748 -70.40 -20.49 14.17
N ARG A 749 -71.16 -19.41 13.89
CA ARG A 749 -72.57 -19.28 14.31
C ARG A 749 -73.47 -20.33 13.63
N GLU A 750 -73.29 -20.57 12.33
CA GLU A 750 -74.02 -21.60 11.60
C GLU A 750 -73.69 -23.00 12.13
N TYR A 751 -72.42 -23.28 12.44
CA TYR A 751 -71.97 -24.55 13.04
C TYR A 751 -72.58 -24.77 14.42
N GLN A 752 -72.49 -23.80 15.35
CA GLN A 752 -73.14 -23.87 16.67
C GLN A 752 -74.66 -24.06 16.54
N THR A 753 -75.29 -23.42 15.56
CA THR A 753 -76.73 -23.57 15.29
C THR A 753 -77.06 -24.98 14.80
N LEU A 754 -76.23 -25.57 13.93
CA LEU A 754 -76.39 -26.94 13.46
C LEU A 754 -76.15 -27.95 14.58
N GLU A 755 -75.09 -27.77 15.37
CA GLU A 755 -74.75 -28.58 16.54
C GLU A 755 -75.89 -28.59 17.57
N SER A 756 -76.42 -27.42 17.93
CA SER A 756 -77.58 -27.31 18.83
C SER A 756 -78.84 -27.99 18.26
N ASN A 757 -79.08 -27.86 16.94
CA ASN A 757 -80.19 -28.56 16.28
C ASN A 757 -80.01 -30.09 16.26
N LEU A 758 -78.77 -30.58 16.12
CA LEU A 758 -78.45 -32.00 16.22
C LEU A 758 -78.61 -32.49 17.65
N GLU A 759 -78.09 -31.78 18.64
CA GLU A 759 -78.22 -32.12 20.07
C GLU A 759 -79.69 -32.20 20.51
N VAL A 760 -80.55 -31.27 20.03
CA VAL A 760 -82.00 -31.29 20.25
C VAL A 760 -82.69 -32.47 19.53
N ARG A 761 -82.15 -32.96 18.41
CA ARG A 761 -82.65 -34.17 17.73
C ARG A 761 -82.20 -35.44 18.46
N THR A 762 -80.93 -35.54 18.86
CA THR A 762 -80.40 -36.65 19.67
C THR A 762 -81.18 -36.77 20.97
N LYS A 763 -81.33 -35.68 21.74
CA LYS A 763 -82.15 -35.66 22.97
C LYS A 763 -83.64 -36.03 22.77
N LYS A 764 -84.18 -35.96 21.54
CA LYS A 764 -85.51 -36.49 21.20
C LYS A 764 -85.46 -37.97 20.87
N LEU A 765 -84.44 -38.42 20.14
CA LEU A 765 -84.17 -39.82 19.81
C LEU A 765 -83.92 -40.63 21.09
N ASP A 766 -83.05 -40.15 21.99
CA ASP A 766 -82.77 -40.76 23.31
C ASP A 766 -84.05 -40.95 24.14
N ARG A 767 -84.98 -39.99 24.09
CA ARG A 767 -86.27 -40.07 24.79
C ARG A 767 -87.20 -41.09 24.15
N LEU A 768 -87.26 -41.14 22.81
CA LEU A 768 -88.02 -42.16 22.08
C LEU A 768 -87.45 -43.56 22.37
N GLU A 769 -86.14 -43.72 22.30
CA GLU A 769 -85.45 -44.96 22.62
C GLU A 769 -85.64 -45.37 24.08
N THR A 770 -85.55 -44.43 25.03
CA THR A 770 -85.84 -44.70 26.46
C THR A 770 -87.28 -45.16 26.66
N MET A 771 -88.26 -44.54 25.98
CA MET A 771 -89.65 -45.00 26.03
C MET A 771 -89.84 -46.39 25.41
N VAL A 772 -89.15 -46.71 24.31
CA VAL A 772 -89.18 -48.03 23.68
C VAL A 772 -88.50 -49.08 24.58
N ARG A 773 -87.28 -48.82 25.06
CA ARG A 773 -86.53 -49.69 25.98
C ARG A 773 -87.34 -49.96 27.26
N ASN A 774 -87.95 -48.95 27.87
CA ASN A 774 -88.81 -49.13 29.05
C ASN A 774 -90.09 -49.91 28.71
N SER A 775 -90.68 -49.71 27.53
CA SER A 775 -91.86 -50.48 27.09
C SER A 775 -91.55 -51.96 26.82
N VAL A 776 -90.32 -52.28 26.41
CA VAL A 776 -89.82 -53.66 26.24
C VAL A 776 -89.44 -54.27 27.59
N ALA A 777 -88.60 -53.60 28.37
CA ALA A 777 -88.08 -54.07 29.65
C ALA A 777 -89.16 -54.26 30.73
N SER A 778 -90.26 -53.49 30.67
CA SER A 778 -91.41 -53.65 31.57
C SER A 778 -92.22 -54.93 31.32
N GLY A 779 -91.93 -55.72 30.29
CA GLY A 779 -92.71 -56.91 29.90
C GLY A 779 -94.15 -56.61 29.44
N SER A 780 -94.56 -55.32 29.42
CA SER A 780 -95.91 -54.85 29.12
C SER A 780 -96.24 -54.84 27.62
N LEU A 781 -95.89 -55.93 26.93
CA LEU A 781 -96.41 -56.27 25.60
C LEU A 781 -97.78 -56.94 25.65
N SER A 782 -98.37 -57.11 26.84
CA SER A 782 -99.81 -57.43 26.96
C SER A 782 -100.66 -56.39 26.24
N HIS A 783 -101.55 -56.86 25.37
CA HIS A 783 -102.43 -56.01 24.59
C HIS A 783 -103.39 -55.20 25.46
N ASP A 784 -103.82 -55.70 26.63
CA ASP A 784 -104.73 -54.97 27.55
C ASP A 784 -104.12 -53.67 28.09
N ALA A 785 -102.83 -53.66 28.42
CA ALA A 785 -102.15 -52.45 28.90
C ALA A 785 -102.00 -51.41 27.77
N ARG A 786 -101.89 -51.87 26.52
CA ARG A 786 -101.95 -51.01 25.34
C ARG A 786 -103.38 -50.54 25.05
N TYR A 787 -104.39 -51.42 25.21
CA TYR A 787 -105.79 -51.09 24.99
C TYR A 787 -106.28 -50.07 26.02
N SER A 788 -106.05 -50.31 27.31
CA SER A 788 -106.40 -49.38 28.39
C SER A 788 -105.69 -48.03 28.24
N ARG A 789 -104.39 -48.01 27.88
CA ARG A 789 -103.69 -46.75 27.58
C ARG A 789 -104.15 -46.11 26.29
N LEU A 790 -104.62 -46.86 25.29
CA LEU A 790 -105.17 -46.32 24.06
C LEU A 790 -106.59 -45.79 24.26
N GLU A 791 -107.40 -46.39 25.14
CA GLU A 791 -108.70 -45.86 25.57
C GLU A 791 -108.53 -44.62 26.44
N GLU A 792 -107.61 -44.63 27.43
CA GLU A 792 -107.32 -43.46 28.25
C GLU A 792 -106.69 -42.34 27.40
N ALA A 793 -105.79 -42.66 26.47
CA ALA A 793 -105.25 -41.70 25.52
C ALA A 793 -106.30 -41.25 24.49
N TYR A 794 -107.25 -42.09 24.07
CA TYR A 794 -108.36 -41.67 23.20
C TYR A 794 -109.36 -40.79 23.96
N ARG A 795 -109.56 -41.05 25.26
CA ARG A 795 -110.38 -40.22 26.16
C ARG A 795 -109.71 -38.89 26.44
N GLN A 796 -108.40 -38.88 26.71
CA GLN A 796 -107.58 -37.66 26.80
C GLN A 796 -107.53 -36.91 25.48
N LEU A 797 -107.29 -37.56 24.34
CA LEU A 797 -107.26 -36.91 23.02
C LEU A 797 -108.65 -36.40 22.61
N LYS A 798 -109.74 -37.00 23.11
CA LYS A 798 -111.12 -36.51 22.92
C LYS A 798 -111.43 -35.30 23.80
N VAL A 799 -110.91 -35.26 25.03
CA VAL A 799 -110.89 -34.05 25.87
C VAL A 799 -110.01 -32.98 25.26
N GLU A 800 -108.83 -33.34 24.75
CA GLU A 800 -107.85 -32.43 24.16
C GLU A 800 -108.36 -31.88 22.82
N ASN A 801 -109.02 -32.68 21.98
CA ASN A 801 -109.69 -32.20 20.77
C ASN A 801 -110.87 -31.28 21.12
N ALA A 802 -111.57 -31.51 22.23
CA ALA A 802 -112.60 -30.58 22.72
C ALA A 802 -111.99 -29.26 23.23
N THR A 803 -110.93 -29.31 24.05
CA THR A 803 -110.24 -28.10 24.52
C THR A 803 -109.52 -27.35 23.41
N LEU A 804 -108.94 -28.06 22.43
CA LEU A 804 -108.32 -27.47 21.24
C LEU A 804 -109.37 -26.88 20.30
N ARG A 805 -110.56 -27.49 20.13
CA ARG A 805 -111.68 -26.88 19.42
C ARG A 805 -112.10 -25.58 20.11
N THR A 806 -112.37 -25.60 21.42
CA THR A 806 -112.71 -24.35 22.15
C THR A 806 -111.57 -23.32 22.14
N ALA A 807 -110.30 -23.75 22.21
CA ALA A 807 -109.14 -22.86 22.13
C ALA A 807 -108.86 -22.36 20.69
N ASN A 808 -109.43 -22.99 19.67
CA ASN A 808 -109.39 -22.54 18.29
C ASN A 808 -110.60 -21.66 17.97
N ASP A 809 -111.78 -21.92 18.55
CA ASP A 809 -112.94 -21.00 18.51
C ASP A 809 -112.64 -19.69 19.25
N VAL A 810 -111.94 -19.76 20.39
CA VAL A 810 -111.43 -18.59 21.12
C VAL A 810 -110.35 -17.86 20.29
N ARG A 811 -109.44 -18.58 19.60
CA ARG A 811 -108.46 -17.95 18.70
C ARG A 811 -109.11 -17.32 17.47
N ALA A 812 -110.12 -17.95 16.88
CA ALA A 812 -110.89 -17.40 15.77
C ALA A 812 -111.62 -16.11 16.19
N ARG A 813 -112.30 -16.14 17.35
CA ARG A 813 -112.90 -14.94 17.94
C ARG A 813 -111.88 -13.84 18.24
N ALA A 814 -110.68 -14.18 18.70
CA ALA A 814 -109.60 -13.23 18.91
C ALA A 814 -109.08 -12.64 17.57
N SER A 815 -108.89 -13.44 16.53
CA SER A 815 -108.42 -12.96 15.22
C SER A 815 -109.42 -12.04 14.51
N TYR A 816 -110.72 -12.23 14.72
CA TYR A 816 -111.75 -11.29 14.26
C TYR A 816 -111.80 -9.99 15.09
N SER A 817 -111.10 -9.91 16.23
CA SER A 817 -111.16 -8.76 17.15
C SER A 817 -109.95 -7.82 17.08
N SER A 818 -108.93 -8.12 16.26
CA SER A 818 -107.69 -7.32 16.15
C SER A 818 -107.38 -6.88 14.72
N THR A 819 -108.40 -6.66 13.88
CA THR A 819 -108.23 -6.22 12.49
C THR A 819 -108.52 -4.72 12.34
N GLU A 820 -107.56 -3.86 12.71
CA GLU A 820 -107.56 -2.45 12.29
C GLU A 820 -106.14 -1.81 12.39
N LEU A 821 -105.81 -0.91 11.44
CA LEU A 821 -104.68 0.06 11.44
C LEU A 821 -103.21 -0.42 11.14
N VAL A 822 -102.99 -1.08 9.99
CA VAL A 822 -102.16 -0.64 8.78
C VAL A 822 -101.09 0.48 8.97
N PRO A 823 -99.88 0.53 8.28
CA PRO A 823 -99.37 -0.21 7.09
C PRO A 823 -97.92 -0.81 7.14
N HIS A 824 -97.53 -1.52 6.06
CA HIS A 824 -96.16 -2.02 5.73
C HIS A 824 -95.85 -1.91 4.21
N SER A 825 -94.61 -2.24 3.79
CA SER A 825 -94.10 -2.22 2.39
C SER A 825 -93.63 -3.61 1.87
N PRO A 826 -93.46 -3.83 0.53
CA PRO A 826 -93.69 -5.17 -0.08
C PRO A 826 -92.47 -5.98 -0.60
N SER A 827 -92.74 -7.24 -0.99
CA SER A 827 -91.85 -8.27 -1.60
C SER A 827 -91.86 -8.26 -3.16
N PRO A 828 -91.11 -9.12 -3.92
CA PRO A 828 -91.57 -10.52 -4.20
C PRO A 828 -90.54 -11.63 -4.64
N SER A 829 -90.92 -12.90 -4.42
CA SER A 829 -90.87 -14.12 -5.31
C SER A 829 -89.59 -14.71 -5.97
N ILE A 830 -89.70 -15.99 -6.40
CA ILE A 830 -88.64 -16.94 -6.88
C ILE A 830 -89.00 -17.54 -8.27
N PRO A 831 -88.03 -17.95 -9.13
CA PRO A 831 -88.13 -19.27 -9.82
C PRO A 831 -86.79 -20.02 -10.08
N ARG A 832 -86.86 -21.19 -10.77
CA ARG A 832 -85.77 -22.17 -11.06
C ARG A 832 -85.36 -22.20 -12.57
N GLY A 833 -84.18 -22.73 -12.95
CA GLY A 833 -83.87 -23.17 -14.34
C GLY A 833 -82.38 -23.54 -14.64
N PRO A 834 -82.04 -24.49 -15.56
CA PRO A 834 -80.66 -25.00 -15.75
C PRO A 834 -80.07 -24.94 -17.20
N ASN A 835 -78.90 -25.61 -17.41
CA ASN A 835 -78.19 -25.98 -18.68
C ASN A 835 -77.34 -24.88 -19.40
N ASP A 836 -76.19 -25.16 -20.05
CA ASP A 836 -75.35 -26.39 -20.12
C ASP A 836 -73.86 -26.16 -20.55
N GLN A 837 -73.01 -27.19 -20.32
CA GLN A 837 -71.75 -27.61 -21.00
C GLN A 837 -70.51 -26.69 -21.25
N ARG A 838 -69.38 -27.16 -20.65
CA ARG A 838 -67.99 -27.31 -21.22
C ARG A 838 -67.07 -26.06 -21.35
N THR A 839 -65.73 -26.14 -21.21
CA THR A 839 -64.75 -27.26 -20.98
C THR A 839 -63.64 -26.90 -19.97
N SER A 840 -63.16 -27.88 -19.17
CA SER A 840 -61.76 -28.10 -18.67
C SER A 840 -60.98 -26.95 -17.96
N ARG A 841 -60.08 -27.18 -16.99
CA ARG A 841 -59.37 -28.40 -16.54
C ARG A 841 -58.89 -28.25 -15.07
N SER A 842 -58.34 -29.33 -14.52
CA SER A 842 -57.68 -29.50 -13.21
C SER A 842 -56.51 -28.50 -12.92
N LYS A 843 -55.92 -28.38 -11.72
CA LYS A 843 -55.61 -29.40 -10.67
C LYS A 843 -55.15 -28.77 -9.34
N SER A 844 -55.26 -29.50 -8.21
CA SER A 844 -54.61 -29.32 -6.87
C SER A 844 -54.85 -28.00 -6.09
N ARG A 845 -55.10 -27.94 -4.76
CA ARG A 845 -54.81 -28.72 -3.52
C ARG A 845 -53.70 -28.07 -2.65
N SER A 846 -53.91 -28.07 -1.33
CA SER A 846 -53.40 -27.13 -0.32
C SER A 846 -52.55 -27.70 0.82
N THR A 847 -51.71 -26.83 1.41
CA THR A 847 -51.14 -26.85 2.79
C THR A 847 -50.78 -25.37 3.12
N VAL A 848 -51.03 -24.71 4.27
CA VAL A 848 -51.05 -25.05 5.72
C VAL A 848 -49.64 -25.39 6.20
N THR A 849 -48.98 -24.70 7.14
CA THR A 849 -49.34 -24.16 8.48
C THR A 849 -49.19 -22.63 8.62
N ARG A 850 -49.66 -21.86 9.63
CA ARG A 850 -50.11 -22.01 11.04
C ARG A 850 -49.03 -21.90 12.14
N ALA A 851 -48.90 -20.69 12.73
CA ALA A 851 -48.46 -20.47 14.11
C ALA A 851 -49.11 -19.18 14.69
N HIS A 852 -49.50 -19.21 15.97
CA HIS A 852 -50.01 -18.06 16.74
C HIS A 852 -49.63 -18.24 18.22
N THR A 853 -49.23 -17.17 18.90
CA THR A 853 -49.63 -16.91 20.31
C THR A 853 -49.41 -15.44 20.71
N THR A 854 -50.43 -14.83 21.30
CA THR A 854 -50.37 -13.65 22.18
C THR A 854 -50.48 -14.16 23.66
N THR A 855 -50.48 -13.40 24.77
CA THR A 855 -51.06 -12.07 25.09
C THR A 855 -50.67 -11.61 26.52
N ALA A 856 -50.72 -10.29 26.80
CA ALA A 856 -50.89 -9.61 28.13
C ALA A 856 -49.81 -9.80 29.24
N LEU A 857 -49.37 -8.82 30.05
CA LEU A 857 -49.95 -7.61 30.72
C LEU A 857 -50.88 -7.91 31.93
N PRO A 858 -51.04 -7.02 32.96
CA PRO A 858 -50.41 -5.71 33.23
C PRO A 858 -49.93 -5.40 34.69
N GLY A 859 -49.20 -4.28 34.88
CA GLY A 859 -49.17 -3.47 36.14
C GLY A 859 -47.88 -3.53 37.00
N SER A 860 -47.46 -2.47 37.72
CA SER A 860 -47.98 -1.09 37.81
C SER A 860 -46.99 -0.08 38.46
N SER A 861 -47.27 1.23 38.28
CA SER A 861 -46.84 2.41 39.08
C SER A 861 -45.46 3.10 38.88
N ALA A 862 -45.51 4.45 38.87
CA ALA A 862 -44.49 5.50 39.14
C ALA A 862 -43.10 5.44 38.45
N GLY A 863 -42.58 6.50 37.81
CA GLY A 863 -43.10 7.85 37.44
C GLY A 863 -42.19 8.45 36.34
N GLY A 864 -42.67 9.29 35.41
CA GLY A 864 -42.81 10.76 35.59
C GLY A 864 -41.46 11.48 35.37
N LEU A 865 -41.25 12.42 34.44
CA LEU A 865 -42.13 13.17 33.51
C LEU A 865 -41.39 13.31 32.15
N GLY A 866 -42.05 13.35 30.99
CA GLY A 866 -42.60 14.57 30.38
C GLY A 866 -41.67 15.09 29.26
N LEU A 867 -41.82 14.76 27.97
CA LEU A 867 -42.94 14.94 27.01
C LEU A 867 -42.92 16.31 26.29
N ARG A 868 -42.93 16.24 24.93
CA ARG A 868 -43.23 17.29 23.91
C ARG A 868 -42.12 18.30 23.57
N ASP A 869 -42.12 18.91 22.37
CA ASP A 869 -43.11 18.85 21.27
C ASP A 869 -42.45 18.81 19.86
N MET A 870 -43.26 18.64 18.80
CA MET A 870 -42.80 18.63 17.40
C MET A 870 -43.53 19.68 16.53
N ALA A 871 -42.97 20.89 16.47
CA ALA A 871 -43.33 22.01 15.58
C ALA A 871 -42.06 22.89 15.41
N ALA A 872 -41.52 23.22 14.24
CA ALA A 872 -42.07 23.84 13.02
C ALA A 872 -41.90 25.39 12.98
N LEU A 873 -40.98 25.84 12.11
CA LEU A 873 -40.93 27.14 11.39
C LEU A 873 -40.90 28.47 12.18
N SER A 874 -39.73 29.13 12.26
CA SER A 874 -39.54 30.60 12.08
C SER A 874 -38.05 30.98 12.08
N GLU A 875 -37.76 32.14 11.48
CA GLU A 875 -36.52 32.73 10.98
C GLU A 875 -35.28 32.86 11.92
N GLU A 876 -34.12 32.63 11.32
CA GLU A 876 -32.90 33.47 11.32
C GLU A 876 -32.71 34.56 12.40
N ASN A 877 -32.33 34.20 13.64
CA ASN A 877 -31.57 35.16 14.49
C ASN A 877 -30.73 34.56 15.66
N ASN A 878 -30.40 33.26 15.68
CA ASN A 878 -30.00 32.59 16.94
C ASN A 878 -28.77 31.65 16.88
N SER A 879 -27.84 31.83 15.93
CA SER A 879 -26.64 30.98 15.84
C SER A 879 -25.71 31.12 17.06
N ALA A 880 -25.33 32.34 17.42
CA ALA A 880 -24.31 32.59 18.46
C ALA A 880 -24.65 31.99 19.84
N ALA A 881 -25.93 31.87 20.19
CA ALA A 881 -26.35 31.21 21.44
C ALA A 881 -26.27 29.68 21.34
N ASN A 882 -26.55 29.10 20.17
CA ASN A 882 -26.40 27.67 19.92
C ASN A 882 -24.93 27.25 19.84
N ASP A 883 -24.07 28.03 19.18
CA ASP A 883 -22.65 27.71 19.03
C ASP A 883 -21.95 27.55 20.39
N ASN A 884 -22.21 28.48 21.32
CA ASN A 884 -21.74 28.38 22.70
C ASN A 884 -22.25 27.12 23.41
N ARG A 885 -23.53 26.74 23.19
CA ARG A 885 -24.13 25.52 23.76
C ARG A 885 -23.53 24.24 23.19
N TRP A 886 -23.13 24.23 21.92
CA TRP A 886 -22.38 23.14 21.30
C TRP A 886 -20.94 23.08 21.81
N LEU A 887 -20.27 24.22 22.00
CA LEU A 887 -18.94 24.33 22.60
C LEU A 887 -18.89 23.74 24.01
N PHE A 888 -19.86 24.06 24.88
CA PHE A 888 -19.92 23.47 26.22
C PHE A 888 -20.20 21.96 26.20
N ARG A 889 -21.05 21.47 25.29
CA ARG A 889 -21.28 20.02 25.09
C ARG A 889 -20.03 19.30 24.58
N LEU A 890 -19.32 19.90 23.62
CA LEU A 890 -18.08 19.34 23.08
C LEU A 890 -17.03 19.21 24.18
N ARG A 891 -16.85 20.26 24.99
CA ARG A 891 -15.90 20.26 26.12
C ARG A 891 -16.24 19.26 27.22
N ASP A 892 -17.54 19.03 27.48
CA ASP A 892 -18.01 17.99 28.41
C ASP A 892 -17.81 16.57 27.83
N MET A 893 -18.00 16.38 26.53
CA MET A 893 -17.67 15.13 25.82
C MET A 893 -16.16 14.85 25.77
N GLU A 894 -15.33 15.87 25.54
CA GLU A 894 -13.86 15.79 25.62
C GLU A 894 -13.40 15.40 27.04
N TYR A 895 -14.00 15.99 28.07
CA TYR A 895 -13.71 15.64 29.46
C TYR A 895 -14.09 14.18 29.77
N LYS A 896 -15.26 13.73 29.30
CA LYS A 896 -15.70 12.33 29.43
C LYS A 896 -14.79 11.36 28.67
N LEU A 897 -14.40 11.67 27.44
CA LEU A 897 -13.42 10.89 26.67
C LEU A 897 -12.05 10.85 27.35
N LYS A 898 -11.62 11.94 28.01
CA LYS A 898 -10.38 11.93 28.80
C LYS A 898 -10.49 11.00 30.00
N MET A 899 -11.56 11.12 30.80
CA MET A 899 -11.81 10.24 31.95
C MET A 899 -11.91 8.76 31.53
N GLU A 900 -12.57 8.47 30.42
CA GLU A 900 -12.73 7.11 29.88
C GLU A 900 -11.40 6.52 29.38
N ARG A 901 -10.57 7.34 28.71
CA ARG A 901 -9.19 6.95 28.31
C ARG A 901 -8.30 6.71 29.52
N GLU A 902 -8.44 7.51 30.57
CA GLU A 902 -7.69 7.39 31.82
C GLU A 902 -8.10 6.12 32.59
N GLY A 903 -9.41 5.84 32.70
CA GLY A 903 -9.94 4.58 33.22
C GLY A 903 -9.42 3.35 32.46
N ARG A 904 -9.55 3.33 31.13
CA ARG A 904 -8.96 2.25 30.30
C ARG A 904 -7.44 2.14 30.43
N ASN A 905 -6.73 3.18 30.88
CA ASN A 905 -5.30 3.11 31.14
C ASN A 905 -5.02 2.49 32.53
N GLN A 906 -5.80 2.87 33.55
CA GLN A 906 -5.76 2.26 34.88
C GLN A 906 -6.12 0.76 34.83
N ASP A 907 -7.16 0.38 34.09
CA ASP A 907 -7.55 -1.03 33.89
C ASP A 907 -6.43 -1.85 33.22
N ARG A 908 -5.81 -1.31 32.15
CA ARG A 908 -4.65 -1.95 31.51
C ARG A 908 -3.44 -2.04 32.43
N HIS A 909 -3.25 -1.08 33.33
CA HIS A 909 -2.17 -1.11 34.32
C HIS A 909 -2.43 -2.17 35.41
N ALA A 910 -3.66 -2.26 35.91
CA ALA A 910 -4.09 -3.29 36.85
C ALA A 910 -4.05 -4.70 36.22
N ALA A 911 -4.44 -4.83 34.95
CA ALA A 911 -4.32 -6.09 34.20
C ALA A 911 -2.85 -6.52 34.05
N ARG A 912 -1.94 -5.59 33.72
CA ARG A 912 -0.48 -5.86 33.68
C ARG A 912 0.08 -6.27 35.03
N GLN A 913 -0.35 -5.66 36.14
CA GLN A 913 0.06 -6.08 37.49
C GLN A 913 -0.45 -7.49 37.84
N ARG A 914 -1.69 -7.83 37.49
CA ARG A 914 -2.22 -9.20 37.65
C ARG A 914 -1.46 -10.22 36.80
N LEU A 915 -1.16 -9.88 35.54
CA LEU A 915 -0.39 -10.75 34.64
C LEU A 915 1.01 -11.00 35.19
N GLY A 916 1.74 -9.95 35.59
CA GLY A 916 3.07 -10.08 36.20
C GLY A 916 3.05 -10.86 37.53
N GLY A 917 1.98 -10.75 38.32
CA GLY A 917 1.76 -11.59 39.50
C GLY A 917 1.62 -13.07 39.15
N LEU A 918 0.78 -13.40 38.17
CA LEU A 918 0.60 -14.76 37.66
C LEU A 918 1.87 -15.31 36.99
N GLU A 919 2.65 -14.48 36.30
CA GLU A 919 3.95 -14.86 35.72
C GLU A 919 4.99 -15.17 36.81
N MET A 920 5.00 -14.43 37.92
CA MET A 920 5.83 -14.76 39.07
C MET A 920 5.38 -16.07 39.72
N GLU A 921 4.08 -16.26 39.97
CA GLU A 921 3.53 -17.49 40.54
C GLU A 921 3.79 -18.72 39.64
N ASN A 922 3.63 -18.59 38.33
CA ASN A 922 3.91 -19.65 37.36
C ASN A 922 5.42 -19.97 37.27
N ARG A 923 6.31 -18.97 37.45
CA ARG A 923 7.75 -19.18 37.61
C ARG A 923 8.08 -19.93 38.90
N ASP A 924 7.47 -19.52 40.01
CA ASP A 924 7.62 -20.16 41.32
C ASP A 924 7.14 -21.63 41.31
N LEU A 925 6.01 -21.90 40.65
CA LEU A 925 5.48 -23.25 40.44
C LEU A 925 6.38 -24.09 39.54
N LYS A 926 6.95 -23.52 38.46
CA LYS A 926 7.93 -24.20 37.61
C LYS A 926 9.23 -24.51 38.35
N GLU A 927 9.72 -23.62 39.21
CA GLU A 927 10.86 -23.94 40.07
C GLU A 927 10.52 -25.01 41.11
N ARG A 928 9.33 -24.98 41.72
CA ARG A 928 8.88 -26.03 42.65
C ARG A 928 8.76 -27.39 41.96
N MET A 929 8.21 -27.44 40.74
CA MET A 929 8.22 -28.66 39.92
C MET A 929 9.64 -29.10 39.56
N LYS A 930 10.54 -28.18 39.19
CA LYS A 930 11.93 -28.52 38.85
C LYS A 930 12.70 -29.08 40.06
N ARG A 931 12.43 -28.58 41.27
CA ARG A 931 12.96 -29.14 42.52
C ARG A 931 12.34 -30.52 42.81
N ALA A 932 11.02 -30.65 42.72
CA ALA A 932 10.33 -31.93 42.93
C ALA A 932 10.68 -33.03 41.92
N LEU A 933 11.08 -32.69 40.68
CA LEU A 933 11.68 -33.64 39.73
C LEU A 933 13.15 -33.96 40.07
N GLY A 934 13.89 -33.01 40.65
CA GLY A 934 15.27 -33.23 41.09
C GLY A 934 15.39 -34.03 42.40
N ASP A 935 14.30 -34.18 43.15
CA ASP A 935 14.18 -35.06 44.33
C ASP A 935 13.66 -36.47 43.96
N LEU A 936 13.66 -36.85 42.67
CA LEU A 936 13.16 -38.13 42.13
C LEU A 936 14.23 -38.98 41.39
N ASP A 937 15.48 -38.53 41.35
CA ASP A 937 16.69 -39.29 40.95
C ASP A 937 17.56 -39.61 42.20
#